data_AF-M1EM68-F1
#
_entry.id   AF-M1EM68-F1
#
_cell.length_a   1.000
_cell.length_b   1.000
_cell.length_c   1.000
_cell.angle_alpha   90.00
_cell.angle_beta   90.00
_cell.angle_gamma   90.00
#
_symmetry.space_group_name_H-M   'P 1'
#
loop_
_entity.id
_entity.type
_entity.pdbx_description
1 polymer ?
#
loop_
_entity_poly.entity_id
_entity_poly.type
_entity_poly.pdbx_seq_one_letter_code
_entity_poly.pdbx_strand_id
1 'polypeptide(L)'
;RMLPPGGILVFLTGQAEVHALCRRLRRAFPHTRRRPPEREDREDSVEEMRKFKKSRTRARRAAAAAAAALPQISLDSYSVLPAGEGDEDREAEMDEEEEEALGSDLDLDLGDDGEDGGEQPDASLPLHVLPLYSLLAPEKQAQVFQPPPEGTRLCVVATNVAETSLTIPGIKYVVDCGKVKKRHYDRVTGVSSFRVTWVSQASADQRAGRAGRTEPGHCYRLYSSAVFGDFEQFPPPEISRRPVEDLILQMKALNIEKVINFPFPMPPSVEALVAAEELLIALGALQAPQKTESMKQLQRSRLSCPITALGRTMATFPVAPRYAKMLALSRQHGCLPYAITIVAAMTVRELFEELDRPAASENELAGLKAKRARVAQMKRIWAGQGASLKLGDIMVLLGAVGACEYSGCSPQFCEANGLRYKAMVEIRRLRGQLTTAVNTVCPEAGLFVDPKMQPPSESQVTYLRQIVAAGLGDHLARRVQSEDLLDDAWKNAYKTPLLDDPVFIHPSSVLFRELPEFVVYQEIVETTKMYMKGVSAVEVQWIPVLLPSYCQFDKPLEEPPPTYCPEKGRVLCHRASVFYRVGWPLPAVQVDFPEGIDCYKHFARVLLEGQVFPKLASYRGCLLSSPSTMLKTWARLQPRTESLLRALVAEQALCREALLAAWRKSPKYLLAEYCQWLPQAMHADVEKAWPP
;
A
#
# COMPACT_ATOMS: atom_id res chain seq x y z
N ARG A 1 -27.58 -11.33 -41.05
CA ARG A 1 -26.57 -10.24 -40.87
C ARG A 1 -27.08 -8.95 -41.51
N MET A 2 -27.18 -7.85 -40.77
CA MET A 2 -27.84 -6.62 -41.27
C MET A 2 -26.89 -5.48 -41.65
N LEU A 3 -25.60 -5.54 -41.28
CA LEU A 3 -24.67 -4.41 -41.42
C LEU A 3 -23.41 -4.77 -42.24
N PRO A 4 -22.88 -3.84 -43.06
CA PRO A 4 -21.64 -3.98 -43.83
C PRO A 4 -20.42 -4.42 -43.00
N PRO A 5 -19.36 -4.96 -43.65
CA PRO A 5 -18.12 -5.29 -42.96
C PRO A 5 -17.48 -4.05 -42.31
N GLY A 6 -16.84 -4.27 -41.16
CA GLY A 6 -16.15 -3.24 -40.39
C GLY A 6 -15.90 -3.68 -38.95
N GLY A 7 -14.82 -3.20 -38.34
CA GLY A 7 -14.44 -3.56 -36.97
C GLY A 7 -15.51 -3.15 -35.95
N ILE A 8 -15.70 -4.00 -34.95
CA ILE A 8 -16.64 -3.78 -33.85
C ILE A 8 -15.83 -3.47 -32.60
N LEU A 9 -16.22 -2.42 -31.87
CA LEU A 9 -15.65 -2.06 -30.57
C LEU A 9 -16.79 -2.00 -29.54
N VAL A 10 -16.66 -2.77 -28.46
CA VAL A 10 -17.66 -2.82 -27.37
C VAL A 10 -17.04 -2.26 -26.11
N PHE A 11 -17.70 -1.29 -25.47
CA PHE A 11 -17.30 -0.76 -24.18
C PHE A 11 -17.97 -1.51 -23.02
N LEU A 12 -17.17 -1.98 -22.07
CA LEU A 12 -17.60 -2.61 -20.82
C LEU A 12 -16.88 -1.99 -19.62
N THR A 13 -17.37 -2.27 -18.42
CA THR A 13 -16.92 -1.56 -17.21
C THR A 13 -15.66 -2.16 -16.58
N GLY A 14 -15.45 -3.46 -16.73
CA GLY A 14 -14.35 -4.17 -16.08
C GLY A 14 -13.82 -5.37 -16.86
N GLN A 15 -12.66 -5.87 -16.45
CA GLN A 15 -11.99 -6.99 -17.15
C GLN A 15 -12.76 -8.31 -17.09
N ALA A 16 -13.50 -8.58 -16.00
CA ALA A 16 -14.30 -9.79 -15.86
C ALA A 16 -15.41 -9.84 -16.93
N GLU A 17 -16.14 -8.72 -17.09
CA GLU A 17 -17.14 -8.54 -18.14
C GLU A 17 -16.53 -8.68 -19.55
N VAL A 18 -15.35 -8.07 -19.76
CA VAL A 18 -14.60 -8.20 -21.03
C VAL A 18 -14.30 -9.66 -21.35
N HIS A 19 -13.77 -10.43 -20.39
CA HIS A 19 -13.49 -11.86 -20.60
C HIS A 19 -14.75 -12.70 -20.76
N ALA A 20 -15.82 -12.41 -20.02
CA ALA A 20 -17.10 -13.10 -20.14
C ALA A 20 -17.69 -12.91 -21.56
N LEU A 21 -17.76 -11.67 -22.05
CA LEU A 21 -18.27 -11.39 -23.38
C LEU A 21 -17.36 -11.95 -24.48
N CYS A 22 -16.03 -11.84 -24.33
CA CYS A 22 -15.10 -12.45 -25.27
C CYS A 22 -15.32 -13.96 -25.40
N ARG A 23 -15.59 -14.66 -24.30
CA ARG A 23 -15.86 -16.11 -24.31
C ARG A 23 -17.20 -16.42 -24.96
N ARG A 24 -18.27 -15.70 -24.59
CA ARG A 24 -19.60 -15.86 -25.19
C ARG A 24 -19.56 -15.67 -26.70
N LEU A 25 -18.89 -14.63 -27.19
CA LEU A 25 -18.74 -14.37 -28.63
C LEU A 25 -17.90 -15.41 -29.36
N ARG A 26 -16.83 -15.93 -28.73
CA ARG A 26 -16.01 -17.01 -29.32
C ARG A 26 -16.76 -18.34 -29.42
N ARG A 27 -17.65 -18.64 -28.45
CA ARG A 27 -18.54 -19.82 -28.49
C ARG A 27 -19.60 -19.66 -29.58
N ALA A 28 -20.18 -18.48 -29.71
CA ALA A 28 -21.20 -18.20 -30.72
C ALA A 28 -20.65 -18.20 -32.16
N PHE A 29 -19.38 -17.80 -32.36
CA PHE A 29 -18.76 -17.73 -33.69
C PHE A 29 -17.39 -18.42 -33.73
N PRO A 30 -17.34 -19.76 -33.82
CA PRO A 30 -16.09 -20.51 -33.86
C PRO A 30 -15.23 -20.16 -35.09
N HIS A 31 -13.92 -20.06 -34.89
CA HIS A 31 -12.97 -19.88 -35.99
C HIS A 31 -12.65 -21.23 -36.65
N THR A 32 -13.30 -21.55 -37.76
CA THR A 32 -12.93 -22.70 -38.60
C THR A 32 -11.66 -22.37 -39.38
N ARG A 33 -10.51 -22.87 -38.92
CA ARG A 33 -9.30 -22.92 -39.77
C ARG A 33 -9.62 -23.78 -41.00
N ARG A 34 -9.80 -23.16 -42.17
CA ARG A 34 -9.79 -23.89 -43.44
C ARG A 34 -8.41 -24.54 -43.60
N ARG A 35 -8.38 -25.87 -43.72
CA ARG A 35 -7.22 -26.60 -44.27
C ARG A 35 -6.96 -26.05 -45.69
N PRO A 36 -5.71 -25.85 -46.12
CA PRO A 36 -5.45 -25.41 -47.49
C PRO A 36 -5.98 -26.46 -48.48
N PRO A 37 -6.43 -26.07 -49.69
CA PRO A 37 -6.87 -27.03 -50.70
C PRO A 37 -5.67 -27.86 -51.14
N GLU A 38 -5.76 -29.18 -51.00
CA GLU A 38 -4.83 -30.11 -51.63
C GLU A 38 -4.92 -29.88 -53.15
N ARG A 39 -3.83 -29.38 -53.74
CA ARG A 39 -3.67 -29.35 -55.19
C ARG A 39 -3.55 -30.80 -55.67
N GLU A 40 -4.36 -31.14 -56.66
CA GLU A 40 -4.22 -32.34 -57.48
C GLU A 40 -2.79 -32.41 -58.03
N ASP A 41 -2.01 -33.40 -57.59
CA ASP A 41 -0.93 -33.97 -58.37
C ASP A 41 -0.89 -35.48 -58.14
N ARG A 42 -0.74 -36.19 -59.27
CA ARG A 42 -1.01 -37.61 -59.51
C ARG A 42 0.02 -38.56 -58.88
N GLU A 43 -0.51 -39.75 -58.59
CA GLU A 43 0.11 -41.08 -58.75
C GLU A 43 1.57 -41.25 -58.30
N ASP A 44 1.77 -41.66 -57.04
CA ASP A 44 2.87 -42.59 -56.64
C ASP A 44 2.85 -43.04 -55.16
N SER A 45 1.81 -42.74 -54.38
CA SER A 45 1.83 -42.96 -52.91
C SER A 45 1.04 -44.17 -52.37
N VAL A 46 0.48 -45.04 -53.24
CA VAL A 46 -0.38 -46.15 -52.80
C VAL A 46 0.41 -47.40 -52.38
N GLU A 47 1.63 -47.58 -52.88
CA GLU A 47 2.44 -48.78 -52.61
C GLU A 47 3.26 -48.68 -51.32
N GLU A 48 3.74 -47.48 -50.96
CA GLU A 48 4.47 -47.20 -49.72
C GLU A 48 3.56 -47.30 -48.47
N MET A 49 2.32 -46.80 -48.56
CA MET A 49 1.35 -46.82 -47.46
C MET A 49 0.89 -48.25 -47.07
N ARG A 50 0.91 -49.19 -48.03
CA ARG A 50 0.59 -50.61 -47.79
C ARG A 50 1.72 -51.35 -47.07
N LYS A 51 2.99 -51.00 -47.31
CA LYS A 51 4.14 -51.58 -46.60
C LYS A 51 4.23 -51.06 -45.16
N PHE A 52 3.91 -49.79 -44.92
CA PHE A 52 3.94 -49.19 -43.57
C PHE A 52 2.83 -49.71 -42.64
N LYS A 53 1.61 -49.96 -43.17
CA LYS A 53 0.52 -50.58 -42.38
C LYS A 53 0.81 -52.02 -41.97
N LYS A 54 1.47 -52.82 -42.81
CA LYS A 54 1.81 -54.22 -42.50
C LYS A 54 2.83 -54.35 -41.36
N SER A 55 3.80 -53.44 -41.23
CA SER A 55 4.79 -53.48 -40.13
C SER A 55 4.18 -53.14 -38.77
N ARG A 56 3.25 -52.16 -38.71
CA ARG A 56 2.57 -51.74 -37.47
C ARG A 56 1.64 -52.81 -36.89
N THR A 57 0.96 -53.59 -37.73
CA THR A 57 0.14 -54.72 -37.26
C THR A 57 0.96 -55.89 -36.71
N ARG A 58 2.19 -56.08 -37.19
CA ARG A 58 3.10 -57.14 -36.72
C ARG A 58 3.73 -56.78 -35.36
N ALA A 59 4.08 -55.51 -35.15
CA ALA A 59 4.56 -55.01 -33.86
C ALA A 59 3.49 -55.06 -32.75
N ARG A 60 2.23 -54.76 -33.10
CA ARG A 60 1.11 -54.75 -32.14
C ARG A 60 0.66 -56.15 -31.71
N ARG A 61 0.87 -57.18 -32.55
CA ARG A 61 0.62 -58.59 -32.19
C ARG A 61 1.71 -59.19 -31.29
N ALA A 62 2.96 -58.72 -31.39
CA ALA A 62 4.04 -59.18 -30.52
C ALA A 62 3.93 -58.63 -29.08
N ALA A 63 3.46 -57.37 -28.92
CA ALA A 63 3.26 -56.75 -27.61
C ALA A 63 2.07 -57.35 -26.82
N ALA A 64 1.04 -57.86 -27.51
CA ALA A 64 -0.12 -58.47 -26.87
C ALA A 64 0.12 -59.91 -26.35
N ALA A 65 1.16 -60.59 -26.83
CA ALA A 65 1.52 -61.95 -26.41
C ALA A 65 2.39 -62.00 -25.14
N ALA A 66 2.96 -60.87 -24.71
CA ALA A 66 3.86 -60.79 -23.55
C ALA A 66 3.17 -60.36 -22.24
N ALA A 67 1.88 -60.02 -22.27
CA ALA A 67 1.15 -59.46 -21.12
C ALA A 67 0.21 -60.47 -20.42
N ALA A 68 0.51 -61.77 -20.51
CA ALA A 68 -0.29 -62.84 -19.90
C ALA A 68 0.57 -63.72 -18.99
N ALA A 69 0.96 -63.18 -17.83
CA ALA A 69 1.28 -63.94 -16.61
C ALA A 69 1.60 -62.96 -15.48
N LEU A 70 0.67 -62.74 -14.54
CA LEU A 70 0.90 -62.37 -13.12
C LEU A 70 -0.47 -62.45 -12.39
N PRO A 71 -0.55 -62.97 -11.16
CA PRO A 71 -1.82 -63.37 -10.53
C PRO A 71 -2.54 -62.22 -9.81
N GLN A 72 -3.87 -62.29 -9.76
CA GLN A 72 -4.74 -61.36 -9.04
C GLN A 72 -4.74 -61.62 -7.53
N ILE A 73 -4.60 -60.57 -6.73
CA ILE A 73 -4.84 -60.56 -5.27
C ILE A 73 -5.96 -59.54 -5.01
N SER A 74 -7.05 -60.00 -4.39
CA SER A 74 -8.19 -59.16 -3.96
C SER A 74 -7.95 -58.57 -2.57
N LEU A 75 -8.23 -57.28 -2.40
CA LEU A 75 -7.92 -56.50 -1.18
C LEU A 75 -9.06 -56.41 -0.15
N ASP A 76 -10.09 -57.24 -0.23
CA ASP A 76 -11.24 -57.20 0.70
C ASP A 76 -11.18 -58.26 1.83
N SER A 77 -9.99 -58.76 2.15
CA SER A 77 -9.80 -59.73 3.23
C SER A 77 -8.64 -59.27 4.11
N TYR A 78 -8.90 -58.52 5.19
CA TYR A 78 -8.39 -58.79 6.55
C TYR A 78 -8.78 -57.66 7.51
N SER A 79 -9.26 -58.07 8.68
CA SER A 79 -9.85 -57.27 9.74
C SER A 79 -9.00 -57.30 11.03
N VAL A 80 -9.26 -56.29 11.89
CA VAL A 80 -9.11 -56.22 13.37
C VAL A 80 -7.83 -55.56 13.96
N LEU A 81 -8.07 -54.57 14.84
CA LEU A 81 -7.20 -53.86 15.82
C LEU A 81 -6.71 -54.81 16.97
N PRO A 82 -6.02 -54.42 18.09
CA PRO A 82 -5.42 -53.13 18.53
C PRO A 82 -3.99 -53.22 19.18
N ALA A 83 -3.35 -52.07 19.48
CA ALA A 83 -2.70 -51.69 20.77
C ALA A 83 -1.51 -50.69 20.62
N GLY A 84 -1.53 -49.58 21.38
CA GLY A 84 -0.31 -48.92 21.88
C GLY A 84 -0.07 -47.44 21.53
N GLU A 85 -0.76 -46.54 22.24
CA GLU A 85 -0.32 -45.25 22.81
C GLU A 85 0.69 -44.33 22.10
N GLY A 86 0.24 -43.07 21.86
CA GLY A 86 0.98 -41.86 22.27
C GLY A 86 1.56 -40.96 21.19
N ASP A 87 0.75 -40.04 20.63
CA ASP A 87 1.05 -38.59 20.66
C ASP A 87 -0.13 -37.80 20.06
N GLU A 88 -0.67 -36.88 20.87
CA GLU A 88 -1.77 -35.98 20.51
C GLU A 88 -1.19 -34.71 19.87
N ASP A 89 -1.29 -34.58 18.55
CA ASP A 89 -1.23 -33.28 17.88
C ASP A 89 -2.58 -33.00 17.19
N ARG A 90 -3.25 -31.96 17.68
CA ARG A 90 -4.59 -31.53 17.28
C ARG A 90 -4.59 -30.99 15.85
N GLU A 91 -5.01 -31.81 14.90
CA GLU A 91 -5.51 -31.34 13.61
C GLU A 91 -6.94 -30.82 13.80
N ALA A 92 -7.10 -29.50 13.80
CA ALA A 92 -8.40 -28.89 13.57
C ALA A 92 -8.67 -28.97 12.07
N GLU A 93 -9.67 -29.77 11.70
CA GLU A 93 -10.24 -29.84 10.35
C GLU A 93 -10.49 -28.42 9.83
N MET A 94 -9.84 -28.09 8.71
CA MET A 94 -10.16 -26.92 7.92
C MET A 94 -11.46 -27.27 7.18
N ASP A 95 -12.57 -26.61 7.52
CA ASP A 95 -13.78 -26.69 6.73
C ASP A 95 -13.48 -26.19 5.31
N GLU A 96 -13.47 -27.11 4.33
CA GLU A 96 -13.34 -26.82 2.90
C GLU A 96 -14.48 -25.88 2.40
N GLU A 97 -15.56 -25.75 3.18
CA GLU A 97 -16.69 -24.86 2.92
C GLU A 97 -16.34 -23.36 3.06
N GLU A 98 -15.38 -22.97 3.92
CA GLU A 98 -15.00 -21.55 4.08
C GLU A 98 -14.06 -21.05 2.95
N GLU A 99 -13.29 -21.93 2.32
CA GLU A 99 -12.51 -21.59 1.11
C GLU A 99 -13.40 -21.53 -0.15
N GLU A 100 -14.48 -22.34 -0.21
CA GLU A 100 -15.46 -22.27 -1.31
C GLU A 100 -16.40 -21.06 -1.18
N ALA A 101 -16.73 -20.62 0.04
CA ALA A 101 -17.60 -19.46 0.28
C ALA A 101 -16.98 -18.11 -0.17
N LEU A 102 -15.66 -18.03 -0.34
CA LEU A 102 -14.97 -16.84 -0.88
C LEU A 102 -14.61 -16.96 -2.37
N GLY A 103 -14.90 -18.12 -2.98
CA GLY A 103 -14.68 -18.41 -4.39
C GLY A 103 -15.90 -18.17 -5.30
N SER A 104 -17.07 -17.82 -4.74
CA SER A 104 -18.34 -17.71 -5.49
C SER A 104 -18.73 -16.30 -5.93
N ASP A 105 -18.03 -15.24 -5.52
CA ASP A 105 -18.51 -13.85 -5.70
C ASP A 105 -18.20 -13.21 -7.08
N LEU A 106 -18.10 -14.01 -8.13
CA LEU A 106 -18.23 -13.55 -9.52
C LEU A 106 -19.08 -14.48 -10.40
N ASP A 107 -19.96 -15.27 -9.80
CA ASP A 107 -21.10 -15.81 -10.53
C ASP A 107 -22.15 -14.70 -10.69
N LEU A 108 -21.85 -13.79 -11.63
CA LEU A 108 -22.92 -13.11 -12.37
C LEU A 108 -23.65 -14.21 -13.16
N ASP A 109 -24.56 -14.89 -12.47
CA ASP A 109 -25.58 -15.73 -13.08
C ASP A 109 -26.52 -14.80 -13.87
N LEU A 110 -26.07 -14.46 -15.07
CA LEU A 110 -26.91 -13.87 -16.10
C LEU A 110 -27.81 -14.98 -16.60
N GLY A 111 -28.86 -15.25 -15.81
CA GLY A 111 -29.88 -16.28 -15.97
C GLY A 111 -29.83 -17.03 -17.29
N ASP A 112 -29.34 -18.27 -17.23
CA ASP A 112 -29.50 -19.29 -18.25
C ASP A 112 -30.88 -19.95 -18.11
N ASP A 113 -31.95 -19.13 -18.10
CA ASP A 113 -33.32 -19.61 -18.17
C ASP A 113 -33.99 -19.00 -19.39
N GLY A 114 -33.79 -19.68 -20.52
CA GLY A 114 -34.43 -19.37 -21.78
C GLY A 114 -33.89 -20.24 -22.89
N GLU A 115 -34.48 -21.43 -23.06
CA GLU A 115 -34.62 -22.04 -24.38
C GLU A 115 -35.41 -21.06 -25.28
N ASP A 116 -34.74 -20.02 -25.76
CA ASP A 116 -35.29 -19.17 -26.79
C ASP A 116 -35.08 -19.92 -28.11
N GLY A 117 -36.19 -20.43 -28.65
CA GLY A 117 -36.30 -21.04 -29.97
C GLY A 117 -36.09 -20.03 -31.10
N GLY A 118 -35.02 -19.24 -31.02
CA GLY A 118 -34.58 -18.28 -32.01
C GLY A 118 -33.49 -18.89 -32.91
N GLU A 119 -33.80 -18.92 -34.21
CA GLU A 119 -32.96 -19.25 -35.36
C GLU A 119 -31.44 -19.43 -35.10
N GLN A 120 -30.92 -20.62 -35.42
CA GLN A 120 -29.48 -20.90 -35.42
C GLN A 120 -28.69 -19.81 -36.16
N PRO A 121 -27.73 -19.12 -35.52
CA PRO A 121 -26.94 -18.10 -36.19
C PRO A 121 -26.06 -18.72 -37.28
N ASP A 122 -26.29 -18.27 -38.50
CA ASP A 122 -25.62 -18.70 -39.73
C ASP A 122 -24.08 -18.60 -39.63
N ALA A 123 -23.41 -19.77 -39.60
CA ALA A 123 -21.98 -19.97 -39.29
C ALA A 123 -20.99 -19.53 -40.40
N SER A 124 -21.43 -18.71 -41.35
CA SER A 124 -20.74 -18.50 -42.63
C SER A 124 -19.57 -17.51 -42.61
N LEU A 125 -19.29 -16.80 -41.50
CA LEU A 125 -18.13 -15.88 -41.41
C LEU A 125 -17.65 -15.76 -39.95
N PRO A 126 -16.40 -16.18 -39.66
CA PRO A 126 -15.86 -16.22 -38.31
C PRO A 126 -15.60 -14.82 -37.72
N LEU A 127 -15.75 -14.69 -36.39
CA LEU A 127 -15.49 -13.45 -35.65
C LEU A 127 -14.17 -13.57 -34.90
N HIS A 128 -13.25 -12.62 -35.13
CA HIS A 128 -12.00 -12.53 -34.39
C HIS A 128 -12.17 -11.64 -33.15
N VAL A 129 -12.32 -12.27 -31.98
CA VAL A 129 -12.68 -11.59 -30.74
C VAL A 129 -11.44 -11.38 -29.86
N LEU A 130 -11.13 -10.13 -29.53
CA LEU A 130 -9.97 -9.74 -28.70
C LEU A 130 -10.39 -8.92 -27.47
N PRO A 131 -9.90 -9.26 -26.26
CA PRO A 131 -10.10 -8.44 -25.06
C PRO A 131 -9.11 -7.27 -25.02
N LEU A 132 -9.52 -6.12 -24.47
CA LEU A 132 -8.65 -4.95 -24.28
C LEU A 132 -8.91 -4.22 -22.95
N TYR A 133 -7.93 -4.26 -22.06
CA TYR A 133 -7.95 -3.51 -20.80
C TYR A 133 -6.52 -3.16 -20.36
N SER A 134 -6.39 -2.21 -19.43
CA SER A 134 -5.10 -1.58 -19.10
C SER A 134 -4.07 -2.57 -18.57
N LEU A 135 -4.53 -3.56 -17.79
CA LEU A 135 -3.68 -4.56 -17.15
C LEU A 135 -3.28 -5.71 -18.08
N LEU A 136 -3.83 -5.77 -19.30
CA LEU A 136 -3.53 -6.83 -20.26
C LEU A 136 -2.04 -6.81 -20.70
N ALA A 137 -1.47 -8.00 -20.88
CA ALA A 137 -0.10 -8.17 -21.36
C ALA A 137 0.14 -7.38 -22.67
N PRO A 138 1.30 -6.70 -22.81
CA PRO A 138 1.58 -5.85 -23.98
C PRO A 138 1.46 -6.60 -25.31
N GLU A 139 1.88 -7.86 -25.35
CA GLU A 139 1.76 -8.71 -26.55
C GLU A 139 0.30 -8.89 -26.98
N LYS A 140 -0.59 -9.14 -26.03
CA LYS A 140 -2.03 -9.28 -26.29
C LYS A 140 -2.68 -7.94 -26.63
N GLN A 141 -2.22 -6.84 -26.03
CA GLN A 141 -2.66 -5.49 -26.43
C GLN A 141 -2.22 -5.16 -27.87
N ALA A 142 -1.02 -5.58 -28.27
CA ALA A 142 -0.49 -5.36 -29.62
C ALA A 142 -1.29 -6.10 -30.70
N GLN A 143 -1.83 -7.28 -30.39
CA GLN A 143 -2.69 -8.05 -31.29
C GLN A 143 -3.92 -7.27 -31.76
N VAL A 144 -4.42 -6.33 -30.94
CA VAL A 144 -5.59 -5.51 -31.28
C VAL A 144 -5.31 -4.52 -32.42
N PHE A 145 -4.05 -4.16 -32.66
CA PHE A 145 -3.65 -3.29 -33.77
C PHE A 145 -3.34 -4.03 -35.05
N GLN A 146 -3.17 -5.36 -34.99
CA GLN A 146 -2.91 -6.17 -36.17
C GLN A 146 -4.21 -6.37 -36.96
N PRO A 147 -4.15 -6.39 -38.30
CA PRO A 147 -5.33 -6.69 -39.10
C PRO A 147 -5.85 -8.09 -38.77
N PRO A 148 -7.18 -8.30 -38.73
CA PRO A 148 -7.75 -9.60 -38.45
C PRO A 148 -7.40 -10.62 -39.56
N PRO A 149 -7.32 -11.93 -39.24
CA PRO A 149 -7.11 -12.98 -40.25
C PRO A 149 -8.11 -12.89 -41.41
N GLU A 150 -7.69 -13.31 -42.61
CA GLU A 150 -8.54 -13.26 -43.81
C GLU A 150 -9.88 -13.99 -43.60
N GLY A 151 -10.97 -13.37 -44.05
CA GLY A 151 -12.32 -13.90 -43.88
C GLY A 151 -12.88 -13.77 -42.46
N THR A 152 -12.18 -13.11 -41.53
CA THR A 152 -12.72 -12.82 -40.19
C THR A 152 -13.05 -11.35 -39.99
N ARG A 153 -14.06 -11.08 -39.17
CA ARG A 153 -14.39 -9.72 -38.73
C ARG A 153 -13.78 -9.44 -37.36
N LEU A 154 -13.17 -8.28 -37.16
CA LEU A 154 -12.60 -7.88 -35.86
C LEU A 154 -13.70 -7.45 -34.88
N CYS A 155 -13.68 -7.99 -33.67
CA CYS A 155 -14.49 -7.56 -32.55
C CYS A 155 -13.60 -7.37 -31.31
N VAL A 156 -13.47 -6.13 -30.85
CA VAL A 156 -12.69 -5.79 -29.67
C VAL A 156 -13.64 -5.49 -28.52
N VAL A 157 -13.47 -6.19 -27.41
CA VAL A 157 -14.22 -5.92 -26.18
C VAL A 157 -13.29 -5.18 -25.22
N ALA A 158 -13.60 -3.93 -24.91
CA ALA A 158 -12.68 -3.01 -24.27
C ALA A 158 -13.27 -2.30 -23.04
N THR A 159 -12.38 -1.87 -22.15
CA THR A 159 -12.67 -0.87 -21.11
C THR A 159 -12.39 0.55 -21.63
N ASN A 160 -12.43 1.56 -20.76
CA ASN A 160 -12.11 2.97 -21.09
C ASN A 160 -10.72 3.19 -21.71
N VAL A 161 -9.83 2.19 -21.73
CA VAL A 161 -8.55 2.29 -22.44
C VAL A 161 -8.73 2.59 -23.93
N ALA A 162 -9.82 2.10 -24.55
CA ALA A 162 -10.15 2.43 -25.94
C ALA A 162 -10.83 3.82 -26.08
N GLU A 163 -11.30 4.42 -24.98
CA GLU A 163 -11.96 5.74 -24.99
C GLU A 163 -10.94 6.86 -25.18
N THR A 164 -9.76 6.77 -24.56
CA THR A 164 -8.73 7.84 -24.60
C THR A 164 -7.37 7.34 -25.05
N SER A 165 -6.83 6.30 -24.40
CA SER A 165 -5.42 5.93 -24.49
C SER A 165 -5.01 5.23 -25.77
N LEU A 166 -5.89 4.41 -26.36
CA LEU A 166 -5.59 3.61 -27.54
C LEU A 166 -6.56 3.89 -28.68
N THR A 167 -6.03 3.83 -29.90
CA THR A 167 -6.76 4.19 -31.10
C THR A 167 -6.69 3.07 -32.12
N ILE A 168 -7.76 2.29 -32.21
CA ILE A 168 -7.80 1.07 -33.01
C ILE A 168 -8.22 1.44 -34.45
N PRO A 169 -7.39 1.16 -35.47
CA PRO A 169 -7.78 1.39 -36.86
C PRO A 169 -8.85 0.40 -37.32
N GLY A 170 -9.65 0.77 -38.31
CA GLY A 170 -10.64 -0.14 -38.93
C GLY A 170 -11.89 -0.42 -38.09
N ILE A 171 -12.09 0.30 -36.97
CA ILE A 171 -13.34 0.26 -36.22
C ILE A 171 -14.39 1.12 -36.94
N LYS A 172 -15.56 0.53 -37.16
CA LYS A 172 -16.71 1.16 -37.83
C LYS A 172 -17.98 1.12 -36.96
N TYR A 173 -18.06 0.17 -36.05
CA TYR A 173 -19.22 -0.04 -35.20
C TYR A 173 -18.79 0.03 -33.74
N VAL A 174 -19.39 0.94 -32.97
CA VAL A 174 -19.20 1.03 -31.53
C VAL A 174 -20.48 0.61 -30.83
N VAL A 175 -20.35 -0.22 -29.80
CA VAL A 175 -21.43 -0.58 -28.89
C VAL A 175 -21.06 -0.03 -27.51
N ASP A 176 -21.86 0.91 -27.00
CA ASP A 176 -21.60 1.62 -25.75
C ASP A 176 -22.57 1.19 -24.64
N CYS A 177 -22.04 0.58 -23.57
CA CYS A 177 -22.82 0.18 -22.40
C CYS A 177 -23.37 1.35 -21.58
N GLY A 178 -22.82 2.56 -21.75
CA GLY A 178 -23.22 3.75 -20.99
C GLY A 178 -22.80 3.75 -19.51
N LYS A 179 -22.00 2.77 -19.09
CA LYS A 179 -21.51 2.64 -17.72
C LYS A 179 -19.99 2.77 -17.64
N VAL A 180 -19.51 3.14 -16.46
CA VAL A 180 -18.09 3.27 -16.14
C VAL A 180 -17.80 2.88 -14.71
N LYS A 181 -16.76 2.06 -14.51
CA LYS A 181 -16.24 1.73 -13.19
C LYS A 181 -15.27 2.82 -12.75
N LYS A 182 -15.59 3.52 -11.66
CA LYS A 182 -14.76 4.57 -11.07
C LYS A 182 -14.36 4.17 -9.66
N ARG A 183 -13.12 4.49 -9.27
CA ARG A 183 -12.69 4.44 -7.86
C ARG A 183 -13.28 5.66 -7.16
N HIS A 184 -14.09 5.41 -6.14
CA HIS A 184 -14.62 6.40 -5.23
C HIS A 184 -13.77 6.35 -3.95
N TYR A 185 -13.37 7.52 -3.45
CA TYR A 185 -12.68 7.65 -2.18
C TYR A 185 -13.64 8.35 -1.22
N ASP A 186 -14.00 7.66 -0.15
CA ASP A 186 -14.76 8.28 0.93
C ASP A 186 -13.81 9.13 1.78
N ARG A 187 -14.18 10.39 1.95
CA ARG A 187 -13.36 11.43 2.61
C ARG A 187 -13.37 11.27 4.12
N VAL A 188 -14.46 10.73 4.68
CA VAL A 188 -14.61 10.58 6.13
C VAL A 188 -13.82 9.38 6.61
N THR A 189 -14.00 8.26 5.93
CA THR A 189 -13.46 6.97 6.34
C THR A 189 -12.10 6.65 5.73
N GLY A 190 -11.74 7.34 4.64
CA GLY A 190 -10.55 7.05 3.85
C GLY A 190 -10.64 5.78 3.00
N VAL A 191 -11.82 5.15 2.94
CA VAL A 191 -12.06 3.90 2.22
C VAL A 191 -12.15 4.13 0.72
N SER A 192 -11.56 3.23 -0.05
CA SER A 192 -11.70 3.19 -1.50
C SER A 192 -12.69 2.12 -1.92
N SER A 193 -13.66 2.49 -2.76
CA SER A 193 -14.60 1.52 -3.35
C SER A 193 -14.65 1.67 -4.87
N PHE A 194 -14.92 0.57 -5.58
CA PHE A 194 -15.07 0.60 -7.04
C PHE A 194 -16.55 0.51 -7.38
N ARG A 195 -17.14 1.62 -7.84
CA ARG A 195 -18.57 1.69 -8.17
C ARG A 195 -18.78 1.85 -9.67
N VAL A 196 -19.78 1.14 -10.19
CA VAL A 196 -20.23 1.29 -11.58
C VAL A 196 -21.28 2.40 -11.62
N THR A 197 -20.99 3.45 -12.38
CA THR A 197 -21.85 4.64 -12.51
C THR A 197 -22.15 4.91 -13.98
N TRP A 198 -23.11 5.80 -14.25
CA TRP A 198 -23.34 6.30 -15.61
C TRP A 198 -22.12 7.07 -16.14
N VAL A 199 -21.92 7.01 -17.46
CA VAL A 199 -20.93 7.84 -18.14
C VAL A 199 -21.39 9.30 -18.19
N SER A 200 -20.45 10.21 -18.41
CA SER A 200 -20.81 11.58 -18.78
C SER A 200 -21.22 11.65 -20.25
N GLN A 201 -21.96 12.67 -20.64
CA GLN A 201 -22.28 12.94 -22.05
C GLN A 201 -21.00 13.07 -22.87
N ALA A 202 -20.01 13.83 -22.37
CA ALA A 202 -18.71 13.97 -23.01
C ALA A 202 -17.99 12.62 -23.24
N SER A 203 -18.01 11.70 -22.27
CA SER A 203 -17.44 10.36 -22.42
C SER A 203 -18.22 9.53 -23.44
N ALA A 204 -19.56 9.55 -23.40
CA ALA A 204 -20.41 8.86 -24.37
C ALA A 204 -20.18 9.35 -25.81
N ASP A 205 -20.00 10.66 -25.99
CA ASP A 205 -19.69 11.26 -27.28
C ASP A 205 -18.28 10.91 -27.75
N GLN A 206 -17.30 10.90 -26.84
CA GLN A 206 -15.93 10.47 -27.16
C GLN A 206 -15.88 8.98 -27.57
N ARG A 207 -16.64 8.11 -26.90
CA ARG A 207 -16.81 6.70 -27.26
C ARG A 207 -17.44 6.56 -28.65
N ALA A 208 -18.48 7.33 -28.95
CA ALA A 208 -19.10 7.35 -30.28
C ALA A 208 -18.10 7.78 -31.37
N GLY A 209 -17.24 8.77 -31.07
CA GLY A 209 -16.15 9.21 -31.95
C GLY A 209 -15.12 8.13 -32.29
N ARG A 210 -15.11 6.99 -31.58
CA ARG A 210 -14.25 5.83 -31.93
C ARG A 210 -14.76 5.03 -33.12
N ALA A 211 -16.04 5.13 -33.47
CA ALA A 211 -16.60 4.46 -34.65
C ALA A 211 -16.23 5.13 -35.97
N GLY A 212 -16.02 6.45 -35.95
CA GLY A 212 -15.95 7.31 -37.13
C GLY A 212 -14.57 7.85 -37.47
N ARG A 213 -13.48 7.13 -37.14
CA ARG A 213 -12.13 7.72 -37.15
C ARG A 213 -11.56 7.92 -38.55
N THR A 214 -11.68 6.91 -39.41
CA THR A 214 -11.17 6.92 -40.79
C THR A 214 -12.28 6.79 -41.83
N GLU A 215 -13.44 6.32 -41.41
CA GLU A 215 -14.61 6.09 -42.25
C GLU A 215 -15.88 6.46 -41.47
N PRO A 216 -17.03 6.68 -42.14
CA PRO A 216 -18.31 6.83 -41.46
C PRO A 216 -18.63 5.59 -40.62
N GLY A 217 -18.92 5.82 -39.33
CA GLY A 217 -19.19 4.77 -38.36
C GLY A 217 -20.57 4.89 -37.72
N HIS A 218 -21.01 3.80 -37.10
CA HIS A 218 -22.25 3.74 -36.33
C HIS A 218 -21.94 3.50 -34.86
N CYS A 219 -22.55 4.29 -33.98
CA CYS A 219 -22.52 4.07 -32.55
C CYS A 219 -23.90 3.63 -32.06
N TYR A 220 -23.95 2.47 -31.41
CA TYR A 220 -25.13 1.93 -30.77
C TYR A 220 -24.99 2.11 -29.26
N ARG A 221 -25.87 2.94 -28.69
CA ARG A 221 -25.94 3.21 -27.26
C ARG A 221 -26.98 2.29 -26.64
N LEU A 222 -26.62 1.55 -25.60
CA LEU A 222 -27.56 0.66 -24.86
C LEU A 222 -28.45 1.42 -23.85
N TYR A 223 -28.69 2.70 -24.09
CA TYR A 223 -29.47 3.58 -23.23
C TYR A 223 -30.33 4.51 -24.10
N SER A 224 -31.48 4.91 -23.57
CA SER A 224 -32.44 5.75 -24.30
C SER A 224 -31.95 7.19 -24.44
N SER A 225 -32.56 7.95 -25.35
CA SER A 225 -32.32 9.38 -25.49
C SER A 225 -32.67 10.16 -24.21
N ALA A 226 -33.70 9.73 -23.47
CA ALA A 226 -34.05 10.30 -22.17
C ALA A 226 -32.91 10.09 -21.16
N VAL A 227 -32.40 8.86 -21.05
CA VAL A 227 -31.28 8.53 -20.14
C VAL A 227 -30.01 9.29 -20.52
N PHE A 228 -29.75 9.51 -21.82
CA PHE A 228 -28.63 10.35 -22.26
C PHE A 228 -28.78 11.81 -21.82
N GLY A 229 -30.01 12.35 -21.82
CA GLY A 229 -30.30 13.67 -21.28
C GLY A 229 -30.05 13.80 -19.77
N ASP A 230 -30.26 12.72 -19.03
CA ASP A 230 -30.04 12.65 -17.57
C ASP A 230 -28.55 12.54 -17.17
N PHE A 231 -27.65 12.24 -18.11
CA PHE A 231 -26.22 12.14 -17.82
C PHE A 231 -25.61 13.51 -17.50
N GLU A 232 -24.65 13.53 -16.58
CA GLU A 232 -23.81 14.71 -16.36
C GLU A 232 -23.09 15.08 -17.65
N GLN A 233 -23.12 16.37 -18.03
CA GLN A 233 -22.52 16.84 -19.27
C GLN A 233 -21.01 16.56 -19.29
N PHE A 234 -20.31 16.86 -18.20
CA PHE A 234 -18.88 16.67 -18.03
C PHE A 234 -18.57 15.82 -16.81
N PRO A 235 -17.54 14.96 -16.85
CA PRO A 235 -17.17 14.16 -15.70
C PRO A 235 -16.54 15.03 -14.59
N PRO A 236 -16.77 14.70 -13.31
CA PRO A 236 -16.19 15.46 -12.21
C PRO A 236 -14.66 15.38 -12.24
N PRO A 237 -13.94 16.51 -12.01
CA PRO A 237 -12.49 16.56 -11.99
C PRO A 237 -11.86 15.55 -11.02
N GLU A 238 -10.69 15.04 -11.35
CA GLU A 238 -9.99 14.04 -10.55
C GLU A 238 -9.59 14.56 -9.16
N ILE A 239 -9.26 15.85 -9.05
CA ILE A 239 -8.92 16.54 -7.78
C ILE A 239 -10.05 16.48 -6.74
N SER A 240 -11.30 16.34 -7.17
CA SER A 240 -12.46 16.27 -6.25
C SER A 240 -12.71 14.88 -5.66
N ARG A 241 -12.03 13.86 -6.20
CA ARG A 241 -12.28 12.43 -5.94
C ARG A 241 -11.09 11.70 -5.33
N ARG A 242 -9.99 12.40 -5.07
CA ARG A 242 -8.78 11.84 -4.46
C ARG A 242 -8.29 12.71 -3.32
N PRO A 243 -7.57 12.12 -2.35
CA PRO A 243 -6.79 12.86 -1.39
C PRO A 243 -5.80 13.81 -2.10
N VAL A 244 -5.62 15.02 -1.53
CA VAL A 244 -4.85 16.12 -2.13
C VAL A 244 -3.60 16.49 -1.33
N GLU A 245 -3.15 15.65 -0.41
CA GLU A 245 -1.96 15.87 0.43
C GLU A 245 -0.68 16.06 -0.38
N ASP A 246 -0.54 15.36 -1.51
CA ASP A 246 0.60 15.52 -2.40
C ASP A 246 0.63 16.93 -3.01
N LEU A 247 -0.52 17.39 -3.53
CA LEU A 247 -0.67 18.72 -4.08
C LEU A 247 -0.43 19.80 -3.02
N ILE A 248 -0.97 19.65 -1.81
CA ILE A 248 -0.77 20.62 -0.73
C ILE A 248 0.71 20.70 -0.34
N LEU A 249 1.40 19.56 -0.23
CA LEU A 249 2.83 19.56 0.11
C LEU A 249 3.64 20.32 -0.95
N GLN A 250 3.36 20.10 -2.24
CA GLN A 250 4.01 20.83 -3.34
C GLN A 250 3.68 22.33 -3.30
N MET A 251 2.43 22.71 -3.07
CA MET A 251 2.02 24.12 -2.95
C MET A 251 2.73 24.82 -1.79
N LYS A 252 2.84 24.15 -0.64
CA LYS A 252 3.55 24.68 0.54
C LYS A 252 5.05 24.78 0.28
N ALA A 253 5.64 23.87 -0.49
CA ALA A 253 7.04 23.95 -0.92
C ALA A 253 7.31 25.17 -1.83
N LEU A 254 6.31 25.59 -2.61
CA LEU A 254 6.28 26.83 -3.41
C LEU A 254 5.94 28.08 -2.58
N ASN A 255 5.89 27.99 -1.25
CA ASN A 255 5.54 29.05 -0.32
C ASN A 255 4.09 29.59 -0.47
N ILE A 256 3.16 28.77 -0.98
CA ILE A 256 1.72 29.08 -0.95
C ILE A 256 1.16 28.63 0.40
N GLU A 257 1.10 29.55 1.37
CA GLU A 257 0.63 29.23 2.72
C GLU A 257 -0.88 28.97 2.78
N LYS A 258 -1.70 29.84 2.19
CA LYS A 258 -3.16 29.71 2.23
C LYS A 258 -3.69 28.98 1.01
N VAL A 259 -3.76 27.66 1.11
CA VAL A 259 -4.25 26.79 0.02
C VAL A 259 -5.68 27.14 -0.39
N ILE A 260 -6.53 27.56 0.56
CA ILE A 260 -7.92 27.95 0.28
C ILE A 260 -8.06 29.17 -0.67
N ASN A 261 -7.04 30.04 -0.71
CA ASN A 261 -7.03 31.22 -1.58
C ASN A 261 -6.47 30.93 -2.97
N PHE A 262 -5.99 29.70 -3.22
CA PHE A 262 -5.43 29.35 -4.51
C PHE A 262 -6.53 29.26 -5.57
N PRO A 263 -6.35 29.88 -6.75
CA PRO A 263 -7.37 29.94 -7.79
C PRO A 263 -7.48 28.61 -8.57
N PHE A 264 -8.05 27.58 -7.94
CA PHE A 264 -8.33 26.32 -8.61
C PHE A 264 -9.41 26.50 -9.70
N PRO A 265 -9.30 25.82 -10.87
CA PRO A 265 -10.39 25.79 -11.84
C PRO A 265 -11.69 25.25 -11.24
N MET A 266 -11.56 24.20 -10.42
CA MET A 266 -12.60 23.63 -9.57
C MET A 266 -11.93 23.27 -8.24
N PRO A 267 -12.24 23.95 -7.13
CA PRO A 267 -11.58 23.72 -5.85
C PRO A 267 -11.93 22.34 -5.28
N PRO A 268 -10.98 21.66 -4.60
CA PRO A 268 -11.29 20.49 -3.78
C PRO A 268 -12.21 20.88 -2.62
N SER A 269 -12.90 19.89 -2.04
CA SER A 269 -13.70 20.09 -0.84
C SER A 269 -12.85 20.57 0.33
N VAL A 270 -13.41 21.43 1.18
CA VAL A 270 -12.74 21.94 2.39
C VAL A 270 -12.28 20.80 3.30
N GLU A 271 -13.09 19.76 3.47
CA GLU A 271 -12.74 18.56 4.26
C GLU A 271 -11.47 17.88 3.76
N ALA A 272 -11.31 17.73 2.43
CA ALA A 272 -10.12 17.14 1.84
C ALA A 272 -8.87 18.01 2.06
N LEU A 273 -9.03 19.34 2.07
CA LEU A 273 -7.94 20.26 2.40
C LEU A 273 -7.53 20.13 3.87
N VAL A 274 -8.50 20.08 4.79
CA VAL A 274 -8.22 19.93 6.23
C VAL A 274 -7.58 18.57 6.52
N ALA A 275 -8.13 17.47 5.99
CA ALA A 275 -7.58 16.12 6.18
C ALA A 275 -6.14 16.01 5.65
N ALA A 276 -5.86 16.62 4.50
CA ALA A 276 -4.53 16.66 3.93
C ALA A 276 -3.54 17.45 4.80
N GLU A 277 -3.93 18.62 5.33
CA GLU A 277 -3.08 19.37 6.26
C GLU A 277 -2.86 18.64 7.58
N GLU A 278 -3.89 18.02 8.16
CA GLU A 278 -3.77 17.20 9.38
C GLU A 278 -2.79 16.03 9.18
N LEU A 279 -2.89 15.32 8.05
CA LEU A 279 -1.96 14.26 7.69
C LEU A 279 -0.52 14.79 7.56
N LEU A 280 -0.32 15.90 6.84
CA LEU A 280 1.02 16.47 6.64
C LEU A 280 1.63 16.99 7.96
N ILE A 281 0.82 17.52 8.88
CA ILE A 281 1.26 17.88 10.24
C ILE A 281 1.65 16.61 11.01
N ALA A 282 0.84 15.56 10.97
CA ALA A 282 1.12 14.30 11.65
C ALA A 282 2.36 13.57 11.09
N LEU A 283 2.65 13.74 9.81
CA LEU A 283 3.88 13.27 9.16
C LEU A 283 5.11 14.12 9.53
N GLY A 284 4.92 15.30 10.13
CA GLY A 284 5.99 16.26 10.44
C GLY A 284 6.44 17.08 9.23
N ALA A 285 5.70 17.03 8.12
CA ALA A 285 5.97 17.80 6.91
C ALA A 285 5.57 19.28 7.06
N LEU A 286 4.55 19.56 7.87
CA LEU A 286 4.12 20.91 8.25
C LEU A 286 4.33 21.14 9.74
N GLN A 287 4.65 22.38 10.11
CA GLN A 287 4.80 22.75 11.51
C GLN A 287 3.42 22.79 12.19
N ALA A 288 3.27 22.08 13.32
CA ALA A 288 2.03 22.12 14.08
C ALA A 288 1.75 23.54 14.62
N PRO A 289 0.48 23.99 14.64
CA PRO A 289 0.11 25.28 15.21
C PRO A 289 0.43 25.29 16.72
N GLN A 290 0.95 26.41 17.22
CA GLN A 290 1.27 26.56 18.64
C GLN A 290 -0.03 26.53 19.47
N LYS A 291 -0.09 25.67 20.50
CA LYS A 291 -1.26 25.45 21.37
C LYS A 291 -1.65 26.66 22.23
N THR A 292 -0.90 27.75 22.18
CA THR A 292 -1.02 28.95 23.02
C THR A 292 -1.98 30.02 22.47
N GLU A 293 -2.56 29.83 21.28
CA GLU A 293 -3.47 30.82 20.70
C GLU A 293 -4.93 30.60 21.11
N SER A 294 -5.69 31.69 21.29
CA SER A 294 -7.12 31.61 21.66
C SER A 294 -7.94 30.84 20.61
N MET A 295 -9.06 30.24 21.01
CA MET A 295 -9.92 29.41 20.15
C MET A 295 -10.33 30.07 18.81
N LYS A 296 -10.43 31.41 18.78
CA LYS A 296 -10.71 32.20 17.55
C LYS A 296 -9.49 32.40 16.64
N GLN A 297 -8.27 32.40 17.20
CA GLN A 297 -7.01 32.41 16.43
C GLN A 297 -6.64 31.02 15.92
N LEU A 298 -6.92 29.97 16.69
CA LEU A 298 -6.77 28.56 16.28
C LEU A 298 -7.54 28.23 14.99
N GLN A 299 -8.76 28.76 14.81
CA GLN A 299 -9.51 28.60 13.55
C GLN A 299 -8.85 29.32 12.36
N ARG A 300 -8.16 30.44 12.60
CA ARG A 300 -7.42 31.19 11.56
C ARG A 300 -6.03 30.60 11.28
N SER A 301 -5.36 30.00 12.27
CA SER A 301 -4.00 29.45 12.14
C SER A 301 -3.96 28.00 11.66
N ARG A 302 -5.05 27.24 11.79
CA ARG A 302 -5.15 25.85 11.27
C ARG A 302 -4.79 25.73 9.79
N LEU A 303 -5.07 26.75 8.98
CA LEU A 303 -4.82 26.75 7.51
C LEU A 303 -3.51 27.46 7.11
N SER A 304 -2.65 27.80 8.07
CA SER A 304 -1.42 28.57 7.85
C SER A 304 -0.20 27.87 8.44
N CYS A 305 -0.15 26.54 8.35
CA CYS A 305 1.01 25.78 8.81
C CYS A 305 2.13 25.85 7.77
N PRO A 306 3.31 26.41 8.09
CA PRO A 306 4.45 26.47 7.17
C PRO A 306 5.10 25.10 7.01
N ILE A 307 5.79 24.91 5.88
CA ILE A 307 6.53 23.68 5.57
C ILE A 307 7.79 23.57 6.44
N THR A 308 8.06 22.37 6.98
CA THR A 308 9.28 22.09 7.75
C THR A 308 10.47 21.77 6.84
N ALA A 309 11.67 21.71 7.39
CA ALA A 309 12.85 21.22 6.65
C ALA A 309 12.63 19.78 6.15
N LEU A 310 12.03 18.92 6.99
CA LEU A 310 11.63 17.57 6.61
C LEU A 310 10.60 17.60 5.48
N GLY A 311 9.54 18.41 5.58
CA GLY A 311 8.55 18.56 4.52
C GLY A 311 9.15 19.01 3.19
N ARG A 312 10.13 19.93 3.23
CA ARG A 312 10.84 20.37 2.03
C ARG A 312 11.64 19.24 1.38
N THR A 313 12.28 18.38 2.16
CA THR A 313 12.93 17.17 1.62
C THR A 313 11.91 16.18 1.06
N MET A 314 10.77 15.98 1.72
CA MET A 314 9.70 15.09 1.25
C MET A 314 9.12 15.56 -0.09
N ALA A 315 8.96 16.86 -0.29
CA ALA A 315 8.45 17.44 -1.54
C ALA A 315 9.35 17.18 -2.76
N THR A 316 10.63 16.84 -2.56
CA THR A 316 11.54 16.48 -3.66
C THR A 316 11.32 15.06 -4.20
N PHE A 317 10.66 14.20 -3.42
CA PHE A 317 10.46 12.81 -3.82
C PHE A 317 9.18 12.67 -4.67
N PRO A 318 9.22 12.00 -5.84
CA PRO A 318 8.08 11.84 -6.75
C PRO A 318 7.11 10.73 -6.27
N VAL A 319 6.73 10.73 -4.99
CA VAL A 319 5.85 9.74 -4.37
C VAL A 319 4.94 10.41 -3.33
N ALA A 320 3.86 9.74 -2.95
CA ALA A 320 2.93 10.25 -1.94
C ALA A 320 3.66 10.62 -0.62
N PRO A 321 3.20 11.66 0.11
CA PRO A 321 3.86 12.14 1.34
C PRO A 321 4.11 11.07 2.40
N ARG A 322 3.22 10.08 2.53
CA ARG A 322 3.38 8.92 3.43
C ARG A 322 4.66 8.15 3.13
N TYR A 323 4.88 7.85 1.85
CA TYR A 323 6.05 7.13 1.36
C TYR A 323 7.29 8.03 1.35
N ALA A 324 7.13 9.33 1.09
CA ALA A 324 8.20 10.31 1.20
C ALA A 324 8.79 10.36 2.63
N LYS A 325 7.92 10.27 3.67
CA LYS A 325 8.36 10.15 5.07
C LYS A 325 9.13 8.86 5.31
N MET A 326 8.69 7.73 4.73
CA MET A 326 9.41 6.45 4.84
C MET A 326 10.83 6.56 4.24
N LEU A 327 10.97 7.22 3.09
CA LEU A 327 12.29 7.45 2.46
C LEU A 327 13.16 8.37 3.31
N ALA A 328 12.60 9.44 3.87
CA ALA A 328 13.35 10.35 4.73
C ALA A 328 13.85 9.67 6.02
N LEU A 329 13.04 8.77 6.62
CA LEU A 329 13.38 8.03 7.84
C LEU A 329 14.35 6.86 7.61
N SER A 330 14.33 6.24 6.42
CA SER A 330 15.14 5.06 6.09
C SER A 330 16.63 5.33 5.85
N ARG A 331 17.12 6.55 6.16
CA ARG A 331 18.54 6.93 6.06
C ARG A 331 19.45 6.21 7.07
N GLN A 332 18.89 5.41 7.97
CA GLN A 332 19.59 4.75 9.07
C GLN A 332 19.77 3.26 8.79
N HIS A 333 20.72 2.61 9.47
CA HIS A 333 20.92 1.15 9.48
C HIS A 333 21.08 0.46 8.10
N GLY A 334 21.45 1.22 7.06
CA GLY A 334 21.61 0.70 5.69
C GLY A 334 20.32 0.18 5.06
N CYS A 335 19.14 0.59 5.55
CA CYS A 335 17.85 0.07 5.07
C CYS A 335 17.27 0.82 3.86
N LEU A 336 17.94 1.89 3.42
CA LEU A 336 17.49 2.80 2.36
C LEU A 336 17.20 2.10 1.01
N PRO A 337 18.03 1.16 0.49
CA PRO A 337 17.73 0.45 -0.75
C PRO A 337 16.46 -0.41 -0.65
N TYR A 338 16.22 -1.01 0.52
CA TYR A 338 15.02 -1.80 0.79
C TYR A 338 13.79 -0.91 0.88
N ALA A 339 13.88 0.23 1.55
CA ALA A 339 12.80 1.20 1.65
C ALA A 339 12.42 1.78 0.28
N ILE A 340 13.40 2.13 -0.57
CA ILE A 340 13.17 2.55 -1.96
C ILE A 340 12.41 1.48 -2.74
N THR A 341 12.80 0.21 -2.55
CA THR A 341 12.17 -0.92 -3.24
C THR A 341 10.73 -1.15 -2.78
N ILE A 342 10.49 -1.09 -1.47
CA ILE A 342 9.16 -1.17 -0.86
C ILE A 342 8.27 -0.03 -1.37
N VAL A 343 8.75 1.20 -1.32
CA VAL A 343 8.02 2.40 -1.77
C VAL A 343 7.71 2.33 -3.26
N ALA A 344 8.66 1.90 -4.10
CA ALA A 344 8.42 1.72 -5.53
C ALA A 344 7.36 0.65 -5.79
N ALA A 345 7.42 -0.49 -5.09
CA ALA A 345 6.45 -1.58 -5.22
C ALA A 345 5.04 -1.19 -4.75
N MET A 346 4.92 -0.41 -3.66
CA MET A 346 3.64 0.10 -3.16
C MET A 346 3.04 1.19 -4.07
N THR A 347 3.88 1.97 -4.76
CA THR A 347 3.43 3.04 -5.67
C THR A 347 2.89 2.48 -6.97
N VAL A 348 3.50 1.41 -7.51
CA VAL A 348 3.03 0.76 -8.73
C VAL A 348 1.80 -0.10 -8.42
N ARG A 349 0.67 0.24 -9.04
CA ARG A 349 -0.61 -0.46 -8.84
C ARG A 349 -0.53 -1.92 -9.31
N GLU A 350 -1.21 -2.84 -8.63
CA GLU A 350 -1.41 -4.23 -9.05
C GLU A 350 -0.11 -4.94 -9.55
N LEU A 351 0.73 -5.37 -8.60
CA LEU A 351 1.99 -6.07 -8.88
C LEU A 351 1.77 -7.49 -9.40
N PHE A 352 0.79 -8.18 -8.84
CA PHE A 352 0.45 -9.56 -9.15
C PHE A 352 -0.52 -9.63 -10.33
N GLU A 353 -0.37 -10.63 -11.18
CA GLU A 353 -1.34 -10.91 -12.23
C GLU A 353 -2.65 -11.42 -11.62
N GLU A 354 -3.77 -10.94 -12.14
CA GLU A 354 -5.08 -11.39 -11.69
C GLU A 354 -5.40 -12.74 -12.31
N LEU A 355 -5.41 -13.77 -11.46
CA LEU A 355 -5.70 -15.15 -11.84
C LEU A 355 -7.19 -15.51 -11.64
N ASP A 356 -8.01 -14.53 -11.26
CA ASP A 356 -9.43 -14.70 -10.92
C ASP A 356 -10.40 -14.56 -12.09
N ARG A 357 -9.95 -14.99 -13.28
CA ARG A 357 -10.80 -15.05 -14.46
C ARG A 357 -11.52 -16.39 -14.53
N PRO A 358 -12.79 -16.45 -14.98
CA PRO A 358 -13.48 -17.72 -15.05
C PRO A 358 -12.89 -18.57 -16.19
N ALA A 359 -12.74 -19.88 -15.95
CA ALA A 359 -12.12 -20.80 -16.89
C ALA A 359 -13.05 -21.14 -18.07
N ALA A 360 -12.49 -21.50 -19.24
CA ALA A 360 -13.28 -21.94 -20.39
C ALA A 360 -13.48 -23.47 -20.44
N SER A 361 -12.64 -24.23 -19.74
CA SER A 361 -12.69 -25.70 -19.62
C SER A 361 -12.18 -26.14 -18.25
N GLU A 362 -12.51 -27.36 -17.84
CA GLU A 362 -12.00 -27.98 -16.60
C GLU A 362 -10.47 -28.02 -16.56
N ASN A 363 -9.83 -28.30 -17.70
CA ASN A 363 -8.36 -28.28 -17.82
C ASN A 363 -7.79 -26.88 -17.60
N GLU A 364 -8.45 -25.82 -18.09
CA GLU A 364 -8.04 -24.44 -17.82
C GLU A 364 -8.29 -24.06 -16.36
N LEU A 365 -9.37 -24.54 -15.76
CA LEU A 365 -9.69 -24.32 -14.35
C LEU A 365 -8.62 -24.94 -13.45
N ALA A 366 -8.25 -26.21 -13.70
CA ALA A 366 -7.17 -26.89 -13.01
C ALA A 366 -5.83 -26.14 -13.16
N GLY A 367 -5.54 -25.66 -14.39
CA GLY A 367 -4.36 -24.84 -14.65
C GLY A 367 -4.35 -23.51 -13.88
N LEU A 368 -5.49 -22.82 -13.78
CA LEU A 368 -5.61 -21.58 -13.01
C LEU A 368 -5.50 -21.84 -11.51
N LYS A 369 -6.15 -22.88 -10.97
CA LYS A 369 -6.02 -23.30 -9.57
C LYS A 369 -4.56 -23.61 -9.22
N ALA A 370 -3.85 -24.37 -10.06
CA ALA A 370 -2.43 -24.67 -9.87
C ALA A 370 -1.56 -23.41 -9.89
N LYS A 371 -1.82 -22.46 -10.80
CA LYS A 371 -1.13 -21.17 -10.82
C LYS A 371 -1.38 -20.35 -9.55
N ARG A 372 -2.61 -20.31 -9.04
CA ARG A 372 -2.96 -19.61 -7.79
C ARG A 372 -2.22 -20.21 -6.60
N ALA A 373 -2.25 -21.53 -6.45
CA ALA A 373 -1.53 -22.24 -5.39
C ALA A 373 -0.03 -21.93 -5.43
N ARG A 374 0.57 -21.94 -6.63
CA ARG A 374 1.98 -21.57 -6.81
C ARG A 374 2.29 -20.13 -6.41
N VAL A 375 1.45 -19.16 -6.81
CA VAL A 375 1.62 -17.75 -6.42
C VAL A 375 1.48 -17.60 -4.91
N ALA A 376 0.49 -18.24 -4.29
CA ALA A 376 0.31 -18.22 -2.84
C ALA A 376 1.52 -18.82 -2.10
N GLN A 377 2.03 -19.96 -2.57
CA GLN A 377 3.26 -20.56 -2.04
C GLN A 377 4.45 -19.61 -2.16
N MET A 378 4.63 -18.98 -3.32
CA MET A 378 5.73 -18.04 -3.55
C MET A 378 5.63 -16.79 -2.66
N LYS A 379 4.42 -16.26 -2.44
CA LYS A 379 4.20 -15.16 -1.49
C LYS A 379 4.64 -15.53 -0.07
N ARG A 380 4.31 -16.74 0.40
CA ARG A 380 4.75 -17.25 1.71
C ARG A 380 6.27 -17.39 1.78
N ILE A 381 6.91 -17.90 0.71
CA ILE A 381 8.37 -18.01 0.63
C ILE A 381 9.04 -16.63 0.71
N TRP A 382 8.52 -15.62 0.01
CA TRP A 382 9.07 -14.26 0.05
C TRP A 382 8.83 -13.55 1.37
N ALA A 383 7.69 -13.79 2.03
CA ALA A 383 7.43 -13.27 3.37
C ALA A 383 8.38 -13.87 4.41
N GLY A 384 8.78 -15.13 4.23
CA GLY A 384 9.64 -15.86 5.16
C GLY A 384 8.89 -16.27 6.44
N GLN A 385 9.65 -16.49 7.52
CA GLN A 385 9.15 -16.91 8.83
C GLN A 385 9.67 -15.96 9.93
N GLY A 386 9.02 -15.96 11.10
CA GLY A 386 9.44 -15.18 12.27
C GLY A 386 9.37 -13.67 12.03
N ALA A 387 10.50 -12.96 12.20
CA ALA A 387 10.54 -11.50 12.09
C ALA A 387 10.20 -10.99 10.67
N SER A 388 10.57 -11.74 9.64
CA SER A 388 10.26 -11.45 8.23
C SER A 388 8.77 -11.51 7.93
N LEU A 389 8.08 -12.53 8.46
CA LEU A 389 6.63 -12.68 8.35
C LEU A 389 5.89 -11.49 8.97
N LYS A 390 6.38 -10.95 10.09
CA LYS A 390 5.77 -9.79 10.75
C LYS A 390 5.78 -8.52 9.89
N LEU A 391 6.68 -8.40 8.91
CA LEU A 391 6.64 -7.31 7.94
C LEU A 391 5.49 -7.50 6.92
N GLY A 392 4.96 -8.71 6.79
CA GLY A 392 3.69 -9.02 6.15
C GLY A 392 3.73 -8.89 4.64
N ASP A 393 2.68 -8.31 4.07
CA ASP A 393 2.57 -8.13 2.62
C ASP A 393 3.68 -7.22 2.07
N ILE A 394 4.22 -6.33 2.90
CA ILE A 394 5.32 -5.44 2.53
C ILE A 394 6.61 -6.25 2.28
N MET A 395 6.83 -7.34 3.03
CA MET A 395 7.96 -8.26 2.80
C MET A 395 7.78 -9.03 1.50
N VAL A 396 6.54 -9.43 1.20
CA VAL A 396 6.20 -10.08 -0.07
C VAL A 396 6.56 -9.18 -1.25
N LEU A 397 6.22 -7.89 -1.18
CA LEU A 397 6.58 -6.92 -2.22
C LEU A 397 8.10 -6.79 -2.37
N LEU A 398 8.82 -6.69 -1.25
CA LEU A 398 10.28 -6.60 -1.25
C LEU A 398 10.94 -7.85 -1.85
N GLY A 399 10.51 -9.04 -1.42
CA GLY A 399 11.01 -10.33 -1.91
C GLY A 399 10.67 -10.58 -3.37
N ALA A 400 9.46 -10.20 -3.81
CA ALA A 400 9.05 -10.28 -5.21
C ALA A 400 9.96 -9.44 -6.14
N VAL A 401 10.23 -8.20 -5.75
CA VAL A 401 11.12 -7.32 -6.53
C VAL A 401 12.57 -7.79 -6.46
N GLY A 402 13.06 -8.18 -5.28
CA GLY A 402 14.43 -8.70 -5.12
C GLY A 402 14.67 -9.96 -5.95
N ALA A 403 13.74 -10.92 -5.92
CA ALA A 403 13.84 -12.15 -6.72
C ALA A 403 13.71 -11.88 -8.23
N CYS A 404 12.83 -10.95 -8.62
CA CYS A 404 12.69 -10.53 -10.01
C CYS A 404 13.99 -9.89 -10.53
N GLU A 405 14.60 -8.98 -9.77
CA GLU A 405 15.84 -8.29 -10.12
C GLU A 405 17.04 -9.26 -10.16
N TYR A 406 17.11 -10.20 -9.21
CA TYR A 406 18.13 -11.26 -9.20
C TYR A 406 18.09 -12.12 -10.47
N SER A 407 16.89 -12.42 -10.99
CA SER A 407 16.72 -13.15 -12.25
C SER A 407 16.94 -12.29 -13.52
N GLY A 408 17.32 -11.02 -13.35
CA GLY A 408 17.52 -10.07 -14.44
C GLY A 408 16.23 -9.41 -14.96
N CYS A 409 15.11 -9.53 -14.24
CA CYS A 409 13.75 -9.17 -14.66
C CYS A 409 13.35 -9.86 -15.98
N SER A 410 13.46 -11.19 -16.04
CA SER A 410 13.03 -11.93 -17.23
C SER A 410 11.49 -12.03 -17.32
N PRO A 411 10.89 -11.94 -18.52
CA PRO A 411 9.46 -12.15 -18.70
C PRO A 411 9.00 -13.55 -18.25
N GLN A 412 9.85 -14.56 -18.47
CA GLN A 412 9.59 -15.95 -18.08
C GLN A 412 9.47 -16.10 -16.56
N PHE A 413 10.34 -15.43 -15.78
CA PHE A 413 10.24 -15.42 -14.32
C PHE A 413 8.96 -14.75 -13.85
N CYS A 414 8.58 -13.64 -14.49
CA CYS A 414 7.36 -12.92 -14.17
C CYS A 414 6.12 -13.79 -14.39
N GLU A 415 6.00 -14.44 -15.56
CA GLU A 415 4.88 -15.35 -15.86
C GLU A 415 4.86 -16.58 -14.94
N ALA A 416 6.02 -17.16 -14.65
CA ALA A 416 6.13 -18.33 -13.80
C ALA A 416 5.67 -18.07 -12.35
N ASN A 417 5.88 -16.86 -11.85
CA ASN A 417 5.56 -16.47 -10.47
C ASN A 417 4.32 -15.56 -10.36
N GLY A 418 3.55 -15.40 -11.45
CA GLY A 418 2.34 -14.57 -11.46
C GLY A 418 2.60 -13.09 -11.18
N LEU A 419 3.77 -12.58 -11.57
CA LEU A 419 4.14 -11.17 -11.48
C LEU A 419 3.89 -10.47 -12.81
N ARG A 420 3.49 -9.21 -12.76
CA ARG A 420 3.26 -8.42 -13.97
C ARG A 420 4.57 -7.83 -14.50
N TYR A 421 5.02 -8.27 -15.67
CA TYR A 421 6.28 -7.81 -16.28
C TYR A 421 6.35 -6.28 -16.43
N LYS A 422 5.28 -5.64 -16.93
CA LYS A 422 5.19 -4.17 -17.04
C LYS A 422 5.38 -3.47 -15.69
N ALA A 423 4.77 -4.00 -14.63
CA ALA A 423 4.89 -3.45 -13.29
C ALA A 423 6.33 -3.54 -12.79
N MET A 424 7.00 -4.67 -13.01
CA MET A 424 8.39 -4.85 -12.61
C MET A 424 9.36 -3.91 -13.33
N VAL A 425 9.15 -3.67 -14.63
CA VAL A 425 9.94 -2.69 -15.38
C VAL A 425 9.69 -1.26 -14.88
N GLU A 426 8.44 -0.93 -14.55
CA GLU A 426 8.07 0.36 -13.97
C GLU A 426 8.70 0.55 -12.58
N ILE A 427 8.65 -0.48 -11.72
CA ILE A 427 9.32 -0.49 -10.42
C ILE A 427 10.82 -0.25 -10.57
N ARG A 428 11.49 -0.92 -11.50
CA ARG A 428 12.93 -0.72 -11.75
C ARG A 428 13.23 0.74 -12.13
N ARG A 429 12.40 1.35 -12.99
CA ARG A 429 12.54 2.77 -13.38
C ARG A 429 12.31 3.70 -12.19
N LEU A 430 11.26 3.46 -11.41
CA LEU A 430 10.91 4.26 -10.24
C LEU A 430 11.99 4.15 -9.15
N ARG A 431 12.55 2.95 -8.91
CA ARG A 431 13.71 2.75 -8.03
C ARG A 431 14.89 3.60 -8.48
N GLY A 432 15.19 3.63 -9.79
CA GLY A 432 16.23 4.49 -10.34
C GLY A 432 15.99 5.98 -10.05
N GLN A 433 14.78 6.47 -10.33
CA GLN A 433 14.42 7.86 -10.06
C GLN A 433 14.49 8.22 -8.57
N LEU A 434 13.98 7.34 -7.70
CA LEU A 434 14.01 7.53 -6.26
C LEU A 434 15.43 7.53 -5.72
N THR A 435 16.29 6.62 -6.17
CA THR A 435 17.71 6.61 -5.79
C THR A 435 18.41 7.91 -6.19
N THR A 436 18.15 8.42 -7.40
CA THR A 436 18.70 9.72 -7.83
C THR A 436 18.16 10.88 -6.99
N ALA A 437 16.87 10.90 -6.68
CA ALA A 437 16.27 11.93 -5.83
C ALA A 437 16.86 11.90 -4.40
N VAL A 438 17.00 10.72 -3.82
CA VAL A 438 17.60 10.54 -2.49
C VAL A 438 19.07 10.98 -2.47
N ASN A 439 19.85 10.64 -3.49
CA ASN A 439 21.25 11.09 -3.60
C ASN A 439 21.35 12.61 -3.76
N THR A 440 20.36 13.26 -4.36
CA THR A 440 20.32 14.73 -4.50
C THR A 440 20.13 15.41 -3.15
N VAL A 441 19.27 14.84 -2.29
CA VAL A 441 19.07 15.34 -0.92
C VAL A 441 20.26 14.97 -0.01
N CYS A 442 20.89 13.81 -0.25
CA CYS A 442 21.90 13.22 0.61
C CYS A 442 23.06 12.64 -0.21
N PRO A 443 24.03 13.46 -0.65
CA PRO A 443 25.15 12.99 -1.47
C PRO A 443 26.04 11.99 -0.72
N GLU A 444 26.08 12.05 0.62
CA GLU A 444 26.83 11.13 1.49
C GLU A 444 26.32 9.67 1.43
N ALA A 445 25.07 9.45 1.00
CA ALA A 445 24.50 8.11 0.94
C ALA A 445 25.08 7.26 -0.19
N GLY A 446 25.65 7.89 -1.23
CA GLY A 446 26.37 7.21 -2.31
C GLY A 446 25.62 6.04 -2.96
N LEU A 447 24.29 6.09 -3.00
CA LEU A 447 23.48 4.93 -3.37
C LEU A 447 23.54 4.68 -4.86
N PHE A 448 23.58 3.41 -5.23
CA PHE A 448 23.34 2.95 -6.58
C PHE A 448 22.21 1.92 -6.56
N VAL A 449 21.51 1.79 -7.70
CA VAL A 449 20.54 0.72 -7.86
C VAL A 449 21.31 -0.58 -8.03
N ASP A 450 21.48 -1.32 -6.94
CA ASP A 450 22.05 -2.67 -7.01
C ASP A 450 20.99 -3.64 -7.58
N PRO A 451 21.26 -4.29 -8.72
CA PRO A 451 20.37 -5.32 -9.27
C PRO A 451 20.37 -6.61 -8.44
N LYS A 452 21.40 -6.84 -7.60
CA LYS A 452 21.56 -8.05 -6.78
C LYS A 452 21.62 -7.72 -5.28
N MET A 453 20.69 -6.89 -4.82
CA MET A 453 20.56 -6.60 -3.38
C MET A 453 20.46 -7.90 -2.58
N GLN A 454 21.25 -7.99 -1.51
CA GLN A 454 21.18 -9.12 -0.58
C GLN A 454 19.84 -9.09 0.19
N PRO A 455 19.27 -10.24 0.56
CA PRO A 455 18.12 -10.30 1.45
C PRO A 455 18.39 -9.53 2.77
N PRO A 456 17.40 -8.80 3.31
CA PRO A 456 17.58 -8.03 4.53
C PRO A 456 17.77 -8.95 5.75
N SER A 457 18.55 -8.50 6.74
CA SER A 457 18.65 -9.18 8.03
C SER A 457 17.38 -9.03 8.85
N GLU A 458 17.17 -9.88 9.87
CA GLU A 458 16.01 -9.79 10.76
C GLU A 458 15.92 -8.44 11.51
N SER A 459 17.07 -7.87 11.87
CA SER A 459 17.14 -6.54 12.47
C SER A 459 16.73 -5.46 11.46
N GLN A 460 17.19 -5.53 10.22
CA GLN A 460 16.79 -4.61 9.15
C GLN A 460 15.29 -4.69 8.85
N VAL A 461 14.73 -5.89 8.81
CA VAL A 461 13.28 -6.09 8.66
C VAL A 461 12.51 -5.41 9.79
N THR A 462 12.98 -5.52 11.03
CA THR A 462 12.36 -4.87 12.19
C THR A 462 12.40 -3.34 12.06
N TYR A 463 13.53 -2.77 11.63
CA TYR A 463 13.61 -1.33 11.33
C TYR A 463 12.70 -0.92 10.17
N LEU A 464 12.59 -1.72 9.12
CA LEU A 464 11.67 -1.48 8.01
C LEU A 464 10.21 -1.47 8.49
N ARG A 465 9.82 -2.37 9.40
CA ARG A 465 8.48 -2.35 10.02
C ARG A 465 8.23 -1.04 10.75
N GLN A 466 9.20 -0.55 11.53
CA GLN A 466 9.09 0.73 12.22
C GLN A 466 8.95 1.90 11.24
N ILE A 467 9.72 1.90 10.15
CA ILE A 467 9.65 2.93 9.11
C ILE A 467 8.27 2.93 8.42
N VAL A 468 7.75 1.74 8.07
CA VAL A 468 6.42 1.56 7.48
C VAL A 468 5.35 2.07 8.45
N ALA A 469 5.42 1.69 9.72
CA ALA A 469 4.48 2.13 10.75
C ALA A 469 4.50 3.66 10.94
N ALA A 470 5.67 4.30 10.88
CA ALA A 470 5.80 5.75 10.99
C ALA A 470 5.23 6.51 9.77
N GLY A 471 5.19 5.88 8.59
CA GLY A 471 4.60 6.42 7.37
C GLY A 471 3.08 6.22 7.26
N LEU A 472 2.57 5.10 7.81
CA LEU A 472 1.16 4.69 7.76
C LEU A 472 0.45 4.87 9.11
N GLY A 473 0.78 5.93 9.85
CA GLY A 473 0.36 6.10 11.24
C GLY A 473 -1.14 6.29 11.49
N ASP A 474 -1.83 6.93 10.55
CA ASP A 474 -3.29 7.05 10.53
C ASP A 474 -3.99 5.77 10.05
N HIS A 475 -3.26 4.87 9.39
CA HIS A 475 -3.75 3.57 8.96
C HIS A 475 -3.40 2.47 9.97
N LEU A 476 -3.63 2.73 11.27
CA LEU A 476 -3.44 1.76 12.34
C LEU A 476 -4.76 1.05 12.64
N ALA A 477 -4.72 -0.27 12.79
CA ALA A 477 -5.86 -1.08 13.18
C ALA A 477 -5.50 -2.01 14.35
N ARG A 478 -6.44 -2.20 15.27
CA ARG A 478 -6.32 -3.13 16.40
C ARG A 478 -7.33 -4.25 16.26
N ARG A 479 -6.89 -5.49 16.46
CA ARG A 479 -7.76 -6.66 16.50
C ARG A 479 -8.76 -6.53 17.64
N VAL A 480 -10.02 -6.87 17.38
CA VAL A 480 -11.03 -6.98 18.43
C VAL A 480 -10.81 -8.31 19.15
N GLN A 481 -10.65 -8.25 20.48
CA GLN A 481 -10.44 -9.43 21.30
C GLN A 481 -11.76 -10.15 21.55
N SER A 482 -11.70 -11.47 21.77
CA SER A 482 -12.89 -12.30 21.91
C SER A 482 -13.78 -11.92 23.10
N GLU A 483 -13.21 -11.27 24.11
CA GLU A 483 -13.92 -10.79 25.31
C GLU A 483 -14.82 -9.57 25.02
N ASP A 484 -14.53 -8.82 23.94
CA ASP A 484 -15.30 -7.64 23.50
C ASP A 484 -16.32 -7.99 22.39
N LEU A 485 -16.47 -9.27 22.03
CA LEU A 485 -17.38 -9.72 20.97
C LEU A 485 -18.84 -9.67 21.46
N LEU A 486 -19.53 -8.58 21.11
CA LEU A 486 -20.98 -8.44 21.30
C LEU A 486 -21.79 -9.01 20.11
N ASP A 487 -21.15 -9.18 18.95
CA ASP A 487 -21.78 -9.54 17.69
C ASP A 487 -20.81 -10.40 16.83
N ASP A 488 -21.33 -11.46 16.21
CA ASP A 488 -20.58 -12.36 15.31
C ASP A 488 -19.97 -11.63 14.12
N ALA A 489 -20.51 -10.47 13.75
CA ALA A 489 -19.95 -9.58 12.73
C ALA A 489 -18.50 -9.14 13.02
N TRP A 490 -18.07 -9.16 14.29
CA TRP A 490 -16.73 -8.74 14.72
C TRP A 490 -15.72 -9.90 14.85
N LYS A 491 -16.12 -11.14 14.53
CA LYS A 491 -15.22 -12.30 14.56
C LYS A 491 -14.04 -12.07 13.61
N ASN A 492 -12.82 -12.10 14.14
CA ASN A 492 -11.57 -11.81 13.41
C ASN A 492 -11.51 -10.42 12.77
N ALA A 493 -12.33 -9.47 13.23
CA ALA A 493 -12.32 -8.10 12.75
C ALA A 493 -11.28 -7.24 13.47
N TYR A 494 -10.96 -6.13 12.82
CA TYR A 494 -10.13 -5.06 13.32
C TYR A 494 -10.95 -3.78 13.41
N LYS A 495 -10.67 -2.98 14.44
CA LYS A 495 -11.20 -1.63 14.57
C LYS A 495 -10.14 -0.63 14.15
N THR A 496 -10.57 0.42 13.44
CA THR A 496 -9.70 1.56 13.07
C THR A 496 -10.24 2.85 13.69
N PRO A 497 -9.44 3.92 13.82
CA PRO A 497 -9.92 5.20 14.33
C PRO A 497 -10.76 6.03 13.36
N LEU A 498 -10.74 5.66 12.08
CA LEU A 498 -11.41 6.39 10.99
C LEU A 498 -12.80 5.80 10.67
N LEU A 499 -13.06 4.56 11.09
CA LEU A 499 -14.25 3.79 10.79
C LEU A 499 -14.81 3.15 12.06
N ASP A 500 -16.14 3.19 12.19
CA ASP A 500 -16.84 2.40 13.22
C ASP A 500 -17.13 0.97 12.77
N ASP A 501 -17.16 0.71 11.46
CA ASP A 501 -17.40 -0.61 10.87
C ASP A 501 -16.22 -1.57 11.06
N PRO A 502 -16.47 -2.90 11.17
CA PRO A 502 -15.42 -3.91 11.25
C PRO A 502 -14.63 -4.01 9.94
N VAL A 503 -13.30 -4.01 10.06
CA VAL A 503 -12.38 -4.15 8.92
C VAL A 503 -11.61 -5.47 9.02
N PHE A 504 -11.38 -6.14 7.91
CA PHE A 504 -10.75 -7.47 7.90
C PHE A 504 -9.43 -7.45 7.14
N ILE A 505 -8.50 -8.33 7.49
CA ILE A 505 -7.32 -8.58 6.66
C ILE A 505 -7.78 -9.24 5.36
N HIS A 506 -7.29 -8.78 4.21
CA HIS A 506 -7.64 -9.38 2.93
C HIS A 506 -7.20 -10.86 2.87
N PRO A 507 -8.03 -11.80 2.37
CA PRO A 507 -7.71 -13.24 2.36
C PRO A 507 -6.43 -13.60 1.61
N SER A 508 -6.03 -12.78 0.63
CA SER A 508 -4.77 -12.97 -0.11
C SER A 508 -3.52 -12.52 0.64
N SER A 509 -3.66 -11.96 1.85
CA SER A 509 -2.55 -11.48 2.67
C SER A 509 -1.85 -12.64 3.34
N VAL A 510 -0.54 -12.53 3.54
CA VAL A 510 0.22 -13.56 4.28
C VAL A 510 -0.11 -13.53 5.78
N LEU A 511 -0.60 -12.40 6.30
CA LEU A 511 -0.99 -12.24 7.71
C LEU A 511 -2.44 -12.68 8.02
N PHE A 512 -3.17 -13.23 7.03
CA PHE A 512 -4.57 -13.60 7.20
C PHE A 512 -4.79 -14.66 8.29
N ARG A 513 -3.85 -15.60 8.46
CA ARG A 513 -3.94 -16.66 9.49
C ARG A 513 -3.33 -16.24 10.84
N GLU A 514 -2.31 -15.40 10.82
CA GLU A 514 -1.59 -14.96 12.03
C GLU A 514 -2.43 -14.01 12.90
N LEU A 515 -3.24 -13.14 12.27
CA LEU A 515 -4.11 -12.17 12.94
C LEU A 515 -3.43 -11.42 14.11
N PRO A 516 -2.33 -10.68 13.86
CA PRO A 516 -1.60 -9.96 14.90
C PRO A 516 -2.46 -8.86 15.55
N GLU A 517 -2.17 -8.52 16.80
CA GLU A 517 -2.97 -7.56 17.58
C GLU A 517 -3.04 -6.17 16.95
N PHE A 518 -1.91 -5.63 16.50
CA PHE A 518 -1.83 -4.34 15.83
C PHE A 518 -1.26 -4.49 14.42
N VAL A 519 -1.92 -3.87 13.46
CA VAL A 519 -1.47 -3.82 12.07
C VAL A 519 -1.52 -2.40 11.53
N VAL A 520 -0.61 -2.10 10.61
CA VAL A 520 -0.76 -0.99 9.68
C VAL A 520 -1.14 -1.50 8.31
N TYR A 521 -1.96 -0.73 7.59
CA TYR A 521 -2.43 -1.09 6.26
C TYR A 521 -2.12 0.00 5.23
N GLN A 522 -1.95 -0.39 3.97
CA GLN A 522 -1.70 0.56 2.89
C GLN A 522 -2.98 1.29 2.49
N GLU A 523 -4.06 0.56 2.27
CA GLU A 523 -5.38 1.09 1.95
C GLU A 523 -6.49 0.09 2.36
N ILE A 524 -7.70 0.61 2.60
CA ILE A 524 -8.90 -0.20 2.77
C ILE A 524 -9.69 -0.15 1.47
N VAL A 525 -10.08 -1.33 0.99
CA VAL A 525 -10.93 -1.49 -0.19
C VAL A 525 -12.24 -2.16 0.21
N GLU A 526 -13.35 -1.49 -0.07
CA GLU A 526 -14.71 -2.03 0.09
C GLU A 526 -15.05 -2.90 -1.14
N THR A 527 -15.27 -4.19 -0.90
CA THR A 527 -15.83 -5.13 -1.88
C THR A 527 -17.11 -5.74 -1.34
N THR A 528 -17.02 -6.91 -0.70
CA THR A 528 -18.10 -7.60 0.02
C THR A 528 -18.08 -7.17 1.49
N LYS A 529 -16.88 -7.16 2.07
CA LYS A 529 -16.53 -6.56 3.36
C LYS A 529 -15.48 -5.46 3.13
N MET A 530 -15.19 -4.70 4.18
CA MET A 530 -14.06 -3.77 4.16
C MET A 530 -12.76 -4.56 4.39
N TYR A 531 -11.89 -4.63 3.37
CA TYR A 531 -10.64 -5.35 3.44
C TYR A 531 -9.43 -4.43 3.47
N MET A 532 -8.54 -4.63 4.44
CA MET A 532 -7.21 -4.03 4.51
C MET A 532 -6.26 -4.74 3.55
N LYS A 533 -5.61 -3.97 2.67
CA LYS A 533 -4.54 -4.45 1.77
C LYS A 533 -3.20 -3.86 2.16
N GLY A 534 -2.12 -4.61 1.91
CA GLY A 534 -0.76 -4.18 2.22
C GLY A 534 -0.52 -4.09 3.73
N VAL A 535 -0.85 -5.16 4.46
CA VAL A 535 -0.77 -5.17 5.92
C VAL A 535 0.62 -5.53 6.44
N SER A 536 0.99 -4.91 7.56
CA SER A 536 2.23 -5.16 8.31
C SER A 536 1.97 -5.13 9.81
N ALA A 537 2.57 -6.04 10.58
CA ALA A 537 2.35 -6.12 12.02
C ALA A 537 3.16 -5.05 12.77
N VAL A 538 2.57 -4.47 13.82
CA VAL A 538 3.19 -3.42 14.66
C VAL A 538 3.26 -3.89 16.10
N GLU A 539 4.39 -3.66 16.77
CA GLU A 539 4.51 -3.90 18.22
C GLU A 539 3.92 -2.70 18.98
N VAL A 540 3.11 -2.96 20.00
CA VAL A 540 2.34 -1.93 20.73
C VAL A 540 3.23 -0.82 21.34
N GLN A 541 4.43 -1.17 21.82
CA GLN A 541 5.40 -0.21 22.37
C GLN A 541 5.95 0.80 21.36
N TRP A 542 5.83 0.52 20.05
CA TRP A 542 6.32 1.44 19.02
C TRP A 542 5.35 2.57 18.75
N ILE A 543 4.06 2.38 19.01
CA ILE A 543 3.00 3.34 18.67
C ILE A 543 3.27 4.71 19.30
N PRO A 544 3.52 4.85 20.62
CA PRO A 544 3.71 6.19 21.19
C PRO A 544 5.06 6.82 20.82
N VAL A 545 6.06 6.01 20.46
CA VAL A 545 7.39 6.50 20.05
C VAL A 545 7.39 6.98 18.60
N LEU A 546 6.77 6.22 17.70
CA LEU A 546 6.73 6.51 16.26
C LEU A 546 5.60 7.46 15.87
N LEU A 547 4.47 7.39 16.60
CA LEU A 547 3.21 8.09 16.31
C LEU A 547 2.76 8.99 17.48
N PRO A 548 3.63 9.85 18.05
CA PRO A 548 3.27 10.68 19.20
C PRO A 548 2.16 11.70 18.89
N SER A 549 2.02 12.12 17.63
CA SER A 549 0.95 13.03 17.17
C SER A 549 -0.46 12.44 17.29
N TYR A 550 -0.55 11.11 17.25
CA TYR A 550 -1.81 10.36 17.36
C TYR A 550 -2.07 9.86 18.80
N CYS A 551 -1.15 10.09 19.73
CA CYS A 551 -1.24 9.62 21.10
C CYS A 551 -1.57 10.76 22.06
N GLN A 552 -2.48 10.50 22.99
CA GLN A 552 -2.77 11.37 24.13
C GLN A 552 -2.02 10.82 25.34
N PHE A 553 -1.00 11.53 25.79
CA PHE A 553 -0.14 11.09 26.88
C PHE A 553 -0.65 11.58 28.24
N ASP A 554 -0.65 10.68 29.22
CA ASP A 554 -0.97 10.97 30.62
C ASP A 554 0.16 11.71 31.34
N LYS A 555 0.05 11.94 32.65
CA LYS A 555 1.12 12.58 33.42
C LYS A 555 2.40 11.72 33.40
N PRO A 556 3.59 12.34 33.46
CA PRO A 556 4.85 11.62 33.68
C PRO A 556 4.77 10.71 34.89
N LEU A 557 5.21 9.46 34.72
CA LEU A 557 5.34 8.50 35.80
C LEU A 557 6.51 8.91 36.72
N GLU A 558 6.36 8.65 38.02
CA GLU A 558 7.42 8.85 39.00
C GLU A 558 8.47 7.72 38.91
N GLU A 559 8.02 6.51 38.60
CA GLU A 559 8.87 5.34 38.37
C GLU A 559 8.64 4.80 36.95
N PRO A 560 9.69 4.67 36.13
CA PRO A 560 11.08 5.12 36.35
C PRO A 560 11.23 6.65 36.29
N PRO A 561 12.18 7.24 37.04
CA PRO A 561 12.33 8.70 37.14
C PRO A 561 12.79 9.34 35.83
N PRO A 562 12.51 10.64 35.61
CA PRO A 562 12.98 11.35 34.43
C PRO A 562 14.50 11.36 34.30
N THR A 563 15.00 11.07 33.11
CA THR A 563 16.43 10.96 32.78
C THR A 563 16.81 11.95 31.69
N TYR A 564 18.09 12.32 31.62
CA TYR A 564 18.60 13.18 30.55
C TYR A 564 19.21 12.34 29.45
N CYS A 565 18.89 12.68 28.19
CA CYS A 565 19.48 12.06 27.02
C CYS A 565 20.56 12.99 26.44
N PRO A 566 21.85 12.61 26.47
CA PRO A 566 22.93 13.41 25.92
C PRO A 566 22.82 13.64 24.40
N GLU A 567 22.29 12.66 23.67
CA GLU A 567 22.15 12.70 22.20
C GLU A 567 21.10 13.72 21.76
N LYS A 568 19.91 13.69 22.37
CA LYS A 568 18.83 14.65 22.09
C LYS A 568 19.01 15.99 22.81
N GLY A 569 19.85 16.02 23.86
CA GLY A 569 20.04 17.19 24.71
C GLY A 569 18.79 17.60 25.51
N ARG A 570 17.88 16.66 25.78
CA ARG A 570 16.55 16.88 26.40
C ARG A 570 16.32 15.92 27.57
N VAL A 571 15.42 16.33 28.47
CA VAL A 571 14.91 15.46 29.54
C VAL A 571 13.84 14.54 28.97
N LEU A 572 13.92 13.26 29.31
CA LEU A 572 12.99 12.20 28.96
C LEU A 572 12.24 11.74 30.22
N CYS A 573 11.01 11.28 30.04
CA CYS A 573 10.20 10.64 31.09
C CYS A 573 9.41 9.46 30.53
N HIS A 574 8.90 8.61 31.41
CA HIS A 574 8.00 7.54 30.99
C HIS A 574 6.56 8.00 31.13
N ARG A 575 5.77 7.82 30.07
CA ARG A 575 4.36 8.22 30.04
C ARG A 575 3.54 7.11 29.43
N ALA A 576 2.48 6.71 30.13
CA ALA A 576 1.40 5.96 29.52
C ALA A 576 0.66 6.86 28.52
N SER A 577 0.03 6.24 27.54
CA SER A 577 -0.73 6.99 26.53
C SER A 577 -1.93 6.21 26.04
N VAL A 578 -2.83 6.94 25.40
CA VAL A 578 -4.04 6.40 24.80
C VAL A 578 -4.10 6.83 23.34
N PHE A 579 -4.46 5.91 22.44
CA PHE A 579 -4.59 6.23 21.03
C PHE A 579 -5.86 7.08 20.75
N TYR A 580 -5.72 8.12 19.95
CA TYR A 580 -6.81 9.10 19.71
C TYR A 580 -8.08 8.45 19.12
N ARG A 581 -9.24 9.02 19.45
CA ARG A 581 -10.63 8.58 19.10
C ARG A 581 -11.08 7.23 19.65
N VAL A 582 -10.26 6.21 19.57
CA VAL A 582 -10.63 4.83 19.92
C VAL A 582 -10.30 4.46 21.37
N GLY A 583 -9.50 5.26 22.06
CA GLY A 583 -9.27 5.07 23.50
C GLY A 583 -8.41 3.85 23.84
N TRP A 584 -7.61 3.32 22.89
CA TRP A 584 -6.79 2.14 23.15
C TRP A 584 -5.66 2.45 24.13
N PRO A 585 -5.55 1.71 25.27
CA PRO A 585 -4.46 1.91 26.21
C PRO A 585 -3.14 1.43 25.59
N LEU A 586 -2.12 2.27 25.69
CA LEU A 586 -0.77 2.00 25.21
C LEU A 586 0.21 1.97 26.39
N PRO A 587 1.24 1.11 26.35
CA PRO A 587 2.18 0.96 27.45
C PRO A 587 2.98 2.24 27.69
N ALA A 588 3.50 2.36 28.92
CA ALA A 588 4.38 3.44 29.27
C ALA A 588 5.72 3.34 28.54
N VAL A 589 6.07 4.37 27.79
CA VAL A 589 7.32 4.42 27.03
C VAL A 589 8.09 5.71 27.30
N GLN A 590 9.39 5.67 27.05
CA GLN A 590 10.27 6.81 27.22
C GLN A 590 10.02 7.85 26.11
N VAL A 591 9.55 9.03 26.50
CA VAL A 591 9.25 10.16 25.62
C VAL A 591 9.83 11.46 26.17
N ASP A 592 9.91 12.48 25.32
CA ASP A 592 10.35 13.81 25.72
C ASP A 592 9.44 14.35 26.84
N PHE A 593 10.05 14.97 27.86
CA PHE A 593 9.31 15.52 28.99
C PHE A 593 8.38 16.64 28.51
N PRO A 594 7.08 16.64 28.88
CA PRO A 594 6.12 17.61 28.39
C PRO A 594 6.55 19.05 28.72
N GLU A 595 6.39 19.96 27.76
CA GLU A 595 6.70 21.37 27.97
C GLU A 595 5.84 21.93 29.11
N GLY A 596 6.51 22.51 30.10
CA GLY A 596 5.89 22.98 31.32
C GLY A 596 6.95 23.32 32.36
N ILE A 597 6.51 23.95 33.45
CA ILE A 597 7.42 24.41 34.51
C ILE A 597 8.24 23.25 35.09
N ASP A 598 7.64 22.06 35.20
CA ASP A 598 8.33 20.89 35.74
C ASP A 598 9.46 20.40 34.83
N CYS A 599 9.33 20.56 33.50
CA CYS A 599 10.42 20.27 32.56
C CYS A 599 11.66 21.12 32.86
N TYR A 600 11.47 22.42 33.10
CA TYR A 600 12.56 23.32 33.46
C TYR A 600 13.19 22.94 34.81
N LYS A 601 12.41 22.48 35.79
CA LYS A 601 12.96 22.01 37.08
C LYS A 601 13.82 20.77 36.90
N HIS A 602 13.36 19.79 36.11
CA HIS A 602 14.14 18.60 35.78
C HIS A 602 15.40 18.94 34.97
N PHE A 603 15.29 19.82 33.98
CA PHE A 603 16.43 20.28 33.19
C PHE A 603 17.45 21.03 34.06
N ALA A 604 17.00 21.92 34.95
CA ALA A 604 17.87 22.64 35.89
C ALA A 604 18.60 21.69 36.84
N ARG A 605 17.92 20.67 37.37
CA ARG A 605 18.55 19.63 38.18
C ARG A 605 19.68 18.95 37.41
N VAL A 606 19.41 18.49 36.20
CA VAL A 606 20.38 17.79 35.34
C VAL A 606 21.55 18.72 34.93
N LEU A 607 21.28 20.00 34.72
CA LEU A 607 22.29 21.04 34.45
C LEU A 607 23.25 21.20 35.62
N LEU A 608 22.72 21.33 36.85
CA LEU A 608 23.50 21.43 38.08
C LEU A 608 24.28 20.14 38.38
N GLU A 609 23.74 18.98 38.02
CA GLU A 609 24.45 17.70 38.12
C GLU A 609 25.61 17.56 37.10
N GLY A 610 25.71 18.47 36.13
CA GLY A 610 26.76 18.48 35.11
C GLY A 610 26.52 17.48 33.97
N GLN A 611 25.33 16.90 33.85
CA GLN A 611 25.03 15.94 32.78
C GLN A 611 24.81 16.63 31.43
N VAL A 612 24.33 17.88 31.43
CA VAL A 612 24.13 18.67 30.20
C VAL A 612 25.46 19.15 29.62
N PHE A 613 26.34 19.68 30.48
CA PHE A 613 27.67 20.17 30.13
C PHE A 613 28.71 19.54 31.05
N PRO A 614 29.56 18.63 30.55
CA PRO A 614 30.55 17.92 31.37
C PRO A 614 31.52 18.83 32.11
N LYS A 615 31.81 20.05 31.61
CA LYS A 615 32.65 21.02 32.33
C LYS A 615 32.06 21.49 33.65
N LEU A 616 30.74 21.41 33.81
CA LEU A 616 30.07 21.73 35.08
C LEU A 616 30.12 20.57 36.08
N ALA A 617 30.42 19.35 35.63
CA ALA A 617 30.43 18.16 36.49
C ALA A 617 31.51 18.21 37.58
N SER A 618 32.63 18.93 37.35
CA SER A 618 33.68 19.14 38.36
C SER A 618 33.19 19.92 39.58
N TYR A 619 32.20 20.80 39.41
CA TYR A 619 31.65 21.64 40.47
C TYR A 619 30.53 20.96 41.27
N ARG A 620 30.07 19.77 40.86
CA ARG A 620 28.97 19.02 41.52
C ARG A 620 29.20 18.80 43.01
N GLY A 621 30.44 18.50 43.42
CA GLY A 621 30.80 18.25 44.82
C GLY A 621 30.81 19.52 45.69
N CYS A 622 30.81 20.71 45.08
CA CYS A 622 30.91 22.00 45.76
C CYS A 622 29.57 22.75 45.82
N LEU A 623 28.46 22.16 45.35
CA LEU A 623 27.15 22.80 45.36
C LEU A 623 26.65 23.01 46.80
N LEU A 624 26.18 24.23 47.10
CA LEU A 624 25.66 24.62 48.41
C LEU A 624 24.37 23.87 48.81
N SER A 625 23.68 23.27 47.83
CA SER A 625 22.45 22.49 48.04
C SER A 625 22.38 21.38 47.00
N SER A 626 21.75 20.26 47.36
CA SER A 626 21.56 19.15 46.42
C SER A 626 20.72 19.59 45.21
N PRO A 627 21.11 19.25 43.96
CA PRO A 627 20.30 19.53 42.76
C PRO A 627 18.85 19.04 42.83
N SER A 628 18.57 17.99 43.60
CA SER A 628 17.22 17.47 43.83
C SER A 628 16.28 18.46 44.51
N THR A 629 16.82 19.52 45.15
CA THR A 629 16.02 20.62 45.71
C THR A 629 15.17 21.32 44.65
N MET A 630 15.60 21.35 43.37
CA MET A 630 14.81 21.91 42.27
C MET A 630 13.44 21.24 42.08
N LEU A 631 13.31 19.98 42.47
CA LEU A 631 12.08 19.18 42.28
C LEU A 631 11.13 19.24 43.49
N LYS A 632 11.59 19.74 44.65
CA LYS A 632 10.79 19.73 45.88
C LYS A 632 9.72 20.84 45.87
N THR A 633 8.60 20.59 46.54
CA THR A 633 7.47 21.53 46.62
C THR A 633 7.84 22.86 47.27
N TRP A 634 8.76 22.86 48.25
CA TRP A 634 9.29 24.05 48.92
C TRP A 634 10.41 24.75 48.15
N ALA A 635 10.78 24.28 46.95
CA ALA A 635 11.81 24.92 46.13
C ALA A 635 11.51 26.40 45.84
N ARG A 636 10.24 26.82 45.83
CA ARG A 636 9.87 28.23 45.63
C ARG A 636 10.25 29.16 46.79
N LEU A 637 10.51 28.62 47.98
CA LEU A 637 10.89 29.41 49.15
C LEU A 637 12.39 29.75 49.16
N GLN A 638 13.20 29.08 48.34
CA GLN A 638 14.63 29.34 48.25
C GLN A 638 14.90 30.27 47.06
N PRO A 639 15.55 31.42 47.23
CA PRO A 639 15.71 32.40 46.15
C PRO A 639 16.55 31.88 44.98
N ARG A 640 17.48 30.96 45.22
CA ARG A 640 18.41 30.42 44.20
C ARG A 640 17.75 29.49 43.17
N THR A 641 16.81 28.66 43.62
CA THR A 641 16.02 27.74 42.78
C THR A 641 15.04 28.53 41.93
N GLU A 642 14.42 29.56 42.49
CA GLU A 642 13.53 30.45 41.76
C GLU A 642 14.27 31.32 40.73
N SER A 643 15.42 31.89 41.10
CA SER A 643 16.24 32.71 40.18
C SER A 643 16.66 31.91 38.94
N LEU A 644 17.18 30.69 39.16
CA LEU A 644 17.59 29.79 38.07
C LEU A 644 16.40 29.38 37.20
N LEU A 645 15.26 29.02 37.81
CA LEU A 645 14.06 28.63 37.08
C LEU A 645 13.49 29.78 36.24
N ARG A 646 13.42 30.99 36.79
CA ARG A 646 12.92 32.18 36.08
C ARG A 646 13.81 32.52 34.89
N ALA A 647 15.14 32.47 35.05
CA ALA A 647 16.07 32.71 33.96
C ALA A 647 15.89 31.69 32.83
N LEU A 648 15.80 30.40 33.17
CA LEU A 648 15.55 29.33 32.17
C LEU A 648 14.22 29.50 31.43
N VAL A 649 13.16 29.90 32.12
CA VAL A 649 11.84 30.15 31.53
C VAL A 649 11.88 31.38 30.60
N ALA A 650 12.61 32.43 30.96
CA ALA A 650 12.69 33.67 30.20
C ALA A 650 13.23 33.48 28.77
N GLU A 651 14.26 32.65 28.60
CA GLU A 651 14.84 32.32 27.28
C GLU A 651 14.31 30.98 26.71
N GLN A 652 13.29 30.38 27.34
CA GLN A 652 12.75 29.06 26.96
C GLN A 652 13.83 27.97 26.82
N ALA A 653 14.84 28.01 27.69
CA ALA A 653 15.99 27.10 27.66
C ALA A 653 15.63 25.72 28.23
N LEU A 654 14.99 24.88 27.41
CA LEU A 654 14.52 23.53 27.75
C LEU A 654 15.46 22.40 27.29
N CYS A 655 16.46 22.72 26.46
CA CYS A 655 17.39 21.74 25.92
C CYS A 655 18.80 22.35 25.79
N ARG A 656 19.79 21.46 25.62
CA ARG A 656 21.20 21.86 25.42
C ARG A 656 21.36 22.87 24.28
N GLU A 657 20.70 22.64 23.15
CA GLU A 657 20.76 23.53 21.98
C GLU A 657 20.13 24.90 22.24
N ALA A 658 18.99 24.94 22.94
CA ALA A 658 18.36 26.21 23.33
C ALA A 658 19.27 27.02 24.27
N LEU A 659 19.97 26.35 25.19
CA LEU A 659 20.93 27.01 26.06
C LEU A 659 22.15 27.53 25.30
N LEU A 660 22.69 26.74 24.36
CA LEU A 660 23.77 27.18 23.48
C LEU A 660 23.33 28.38 22.61
N ALA A 661 22.09 28.38 22.12
CA ALA A 661 21.53 29.49 21.36
C ALA A 661 21.38 30.76 22.23
N ALA A 662 20.97 30.61 23.48
CA ALA A 662 20.92 31.71 24.44
C ALA A 662 22.33 32.26 24.76
N TRP A 663 23.34 31.40 24.94
CA TRP A 663 24.73 31.85 25.13
C TRP A 663 25.33 32.55 23.92
N ARG A 664 24.93 32.19 22.69
CA ARG A 664 25.33 32.93 21.49
C ARG A 664 24.79 34.36 21.49
N LYS A 665 23.60 34.60 22.07
CA LYS A 665 23.03 35.94 22.24
C LYS A 665 23.69 36.70 23.40
N SER A 666 23.85 36.04 24.54
CA SER A 666 24.45 36.60 25.75
C SER A 666 25.40 35.58 26.39
N PRO A 667 26.73 35.74 26.23
CA PRO A 667 27.69 34.74 26.71
C PRO A 667 27.72 34.63 28.24
N LYS A 668 27.26 35.64 28.97
CA LYS A 668 27.14 35.63 30.44
C LYS A 668 25.78 35.14 30.96
N TYR A 669 24.86 34.72 30.08
CA TYR A 669 23.55 34.20 30.48
C TYR A 669 23.69 32.97 31.41
N LEU A 670 22.89 32.90 32.48
CA LEU A 670 22.95 31.92 33.59
C LEU A 670 24.19 31.94 34.49
N LEU A 671 25.20 32.78 34.25
CA LEU A 671 26.39 32.82 35.10
C LEU A 671 26.04 33.24 36.53
N ALA A 672 25.29 34.33 36.68
CA ALA A 672 24.91 34.86 38.00
C ALA A 672 24.03 33.87 38.77
N GLU A 673 23.07 33.25 38.08
CA GLU A 673 22.15 32.27 38.64
C GLU A 673 22.88 30.98 39.04
N TYR A 674 23.86 30.52 38.25
CA TYR A 674 24.67 29.34 38.58
C TYR A 674 25.64 29.61 39.73
N CYS A 675 26.27 30.79 39.78
CA CYS A 675 27.13 31.20 40.90
C CYS A 675 26.38 31.20 42.25
N GLN A 676 25.08 31.50 42.28
CA GLN A 676 24.28 31.38 43.51
C GLN A 676 24.27 29.96 44.10
N TRP A 677 24.57 28.92 43.32
CA TRP A 677 24.64 27.53 43.78
C TRP A 677 26.01 27.12 44.30
N LEU A 678 27.03 27.96 44.16
CA LEU A 678 28.40 27.69 44.56
C LEU A 678 28.90 28.66 45.64
N PRO A 679 29.86 28.26 46.49
CA PRO A 679 30.56 29.16 47.39
C PRO A 679 31.23 30.32 46.63
N GLN A 680 31.24 31.52 47.23
CA GLN A 680 31.82 32.73 46.61
C GLN A 680 33.29 32.56 46.17
N ALA A 681 34.05 31.71 46.88
CA ALA A 681 35.44 31.42 46.54
C ALA A 681 35.62 30.83 45.13
N MET A 682 34.61 30.12 44.61
CA MET A 682 34.65 29.44 43.30
C MET A 682 34.10 30.32 42.17
N HIS A 683 33.58 31.51 42.46
CA HIS A 683 32.92 32.36 41.45
C HIS A 683 33.89 32.84 40.38
N ALA A 684 35.12 33.21 40.77
CA ALA A 684 36.16 33.66 39.83
C ALA A 684 36.61 32.54 38.88
N ASP A 685 36.73 31.32 39.38
CA ASP A 685 37.12 30.15 38.58
C ASP A 685 36.03 29.76 37.58
N VAL A 686 34.77 29.84 38.00
CA VAL A 686 33.60 29.58 37.13
C VAL A 686 33.45 30.67 36.08
N GLU A 687 33.58 31.96 36.43
CA GLU A 687 33.50 33.05 35.45
C GLU A 687 34.60 32.93 34.39
N LYS A 688 35.81 32.51 34.76
CA LYS A 688 36.92 32.27 33.82
C LYS A 688 36.65 31.10 32.87
N ALA A 689 35.92 30.08 33.33
CA ALA A 689 35.56 28.90 32.56
C ALA A 689 34.21 28.99 31.85
N TRP A 690 33.54 30.15 31.91
CA TRP A 690 32.22 30.39 31.30
C TRP A 690 32.36 30.95 29.87
N PRO A 691 31.60 30.45 28.87
CA PRO A 691 30.59 29.39 28.93
C PRO A 691 31.18 27.96 29.04
N PRO A 692 30.51 27.05 29.75
CA PRO A 692 30.97 25.69 30.01
C PRO A 692 30.90 24.74 28.79
#